data_AF-A0A7S0TDU6-F1
#
_entry.id   AF-A0A7S0TDU6-F1
#
_cell.length_a   1.000
_cell.length_b   1.000
_cell.length_c   1.000
_cell.angle_alpha   90.00
_cell.angle_beta   90.00
_cell.angle_gamma   90.00
#
_symmetry.space_group_name_H-M   'P 1'
#
loop_
_entity.id
_entity.type
_entity.pdbx_description
1 polymer ?
#
loop_
_entity_poly.entity_id
_entity_poly.type
_entity_poly.pdbx_seq_one_letter_code
_entity_poly.pdbx_strand_id
1 'polypeptide(L)'
;NYEITETSHEDIVDSGDRRNSSSPRFHPKNLSTISTAVLALVLCIGALMIGFFHVIISPHTHNEEKQKSFGSPNLFDGMGRYVFDDYDSQTPYSDFLPGLAGIYGKPLYAFFVNRGQGIASFGVESKDKPIMEFSSANNAYQNTPLVGFRTFIQGTRSCTESGEKEDFVIEPFSPITTNFANTPTDEEDTDRFPPNKRTLYSGENEVQIQEIDFEHHIETNVTYFILPEEDFGAFVRRTTISNTNSDNRVTLSFLDGLAKMQPAGGDINMFLKTMGRTLEGFMGVYFPFKDDNTMPFYRLSSNPSDSDFIEIQKRGHYCVSIREDQKSSLLPIVYDASKVFGRDTTLLRPMELYGTSIKKILNGPQYGKAKTSSCFAAVEDVTLQPGESITITTYFGDADDIMDVPVIVRRLQQEGFAQYKLTRTREVIRQITTSVETRTGSKVFDAHVTQMFLDNSLRGGIPIVLGDEDDYNGMMTVDEDPKLKVFHVFSRIHGDLERDYNEFLLPSTFFSQGPGNFRDVAQNRRNDVVFNPKIGSFNLRMFLSFIQADGYEPYSVEAIVFTIEDKKLCEEIAIKAVGPADGHRAQREALTGILNNGPFRPGQLFQLMTEQNIFLIVSRQEFIDMVALVAESHPFAVYKEGYWADHWTYYLDMIESYLLIFPEQEERIMFDVKLPYFFSPASVQPRRKKYVENMSYDGGHDHIQQLD
;
A
#
# COMPACT_ATOMS: atom_id res chain seq x y z
N ASN A 1 29.11 -56.54 -42.72
CA ASN A 1 30.35 -57.28 -43.00
C ASN A 1 31.25 -57.21 -41.78
N TYR A 2 31.38 -58.37 -41.14
CA TYR A 2 32.25 -58.75 -40.01
C TYR A 2 31.96 -58.15 -38.63
N GLU A 3 31.21 -58.95 -37.85
CA GLU A 3 31.51 -59.26 -36.44
C GLU A 3 32.96 -59.74 -36.28
N ILE A 4 33.54 -59.56 -35.09
CA ILE A 4 34.11 -60.65 -34.25
C ILE A 4 34.46 -60.05 -32.88
N THR A 5 33.83 -60.63 -31.85
CA THR A 5 34.18 -60.67 -30.43
C THR A 5 35.49 -61.41 -30.19
N GLU A 6 36.29 -61.02 -29.19
CA GLU A 6 36.90 -61.99 -28.25
C GLU A 6 37.51 -61.31 -27.02
N THR A 7 37.04 -61.77 -25.86
CA THR A 7 37.64 -61.69 -24.53
C THR A 7 38.74 -62.73 -24.36
N SER A 8 39.81 -62.44 -23.60
CA SER A 8 40.40 -63.39 -22.64
C SER A 8 41.46 -62.77 -21.73
N HIS A 9 41.54 -63.38 -20.54
CA HIS A 9 42.34 -63.10 -19.34
C HIS A 9 43.83 -63.46 -19.43
N GLU A 10 44.58 -63.06 -18.38
CA GLU A 10 45.85 -63.57 -17.81
C GLU A 10 46.87 -62.41 -17.64
N ASP A 11 47.70 -62.26 -16.61
CA ASP A 11 47.87 -62.95 -15.34
C ASP A 11 48.73 -62.09 -14.39
N ILE A 12 48.74 -62.51 -13.13
CA ILE A 12 49.45 -62.01 -11.94
C ILE A 12 50.99 -62.06 -12.05
N VAL A 13 51.71 -61.05 -11.53
CA VAL A 13 52.98 -61.25 -10.77
C VAL A 13 53.16 -60.19 -9.67
N ASP A 14 53.37 -60.70 -8.47
CA ASP A 14 53.70 -60.08 -7.18
C ASP A 14 55.23 -59.89 -7.02
N SER A 15 55.66 -58.86 -6.29
CA SER A 15 56.91 -58.92 -5.49
C SER A 15 56.88 -57.84 -4.39
N GLY A 16 56.79 -58.30 -3.14
CA GLY A 16 56.93 -57.47 -1.94
C GLY A 16 58.37 -57.16 -1.55
N ASP A 17 58.57 -56.29 -0.56
CA ASP A 17 58.94 -56.71 0.80
C ASP A 17 58.95 -55.53 1.80
N ARG A 18 58.85 -55.92 3.07
CA ARG A 18 58.52 -55.23 4.34
C ARG A 18 59.57 -54.22 4.85
N ARG A 19 59.15 -53.27 5.73
CA ARG A 19 59.36 -53.32 7.21
C ARG A 19 58.90 -52.06 7.96
N ASN A 20 58.32 -52.32 9.14
CA ASN A 20 57.81 -51.44 10.20
C ASN A 20 58.88 -50.59 10.93
N SER A 21 58.47 -49.42 11.44
CA SER A 21 58.69 -49.02 12.86
C SER A 21 57.89 -47.78 13.31
N SER A 22 56.92 -48.01 14.21
CA SER A 22 56.51 -47.22 15.40
C SER A 22 56.29 -45.69 15.36
N SER A 23 55.06 -45.26 15.68
CA SER A 23 54.78 -44.02 16.44
C SER A 23 53.44 -44.14 17.23
N PRO A 24 53.28 -43.42 18.36
CA PRO A 24 52.35 -43.78 19.43
C PRO A 24 50.96 -43.14 19.31
N ARG A 25 49.96 -43.80 19.90
CA ARG A 25 48.59 -43.28 20.09
C ARG A 25 48.59 -42.11 21.08
N PHE A 26 48.00 -40.98 20.69
CA PHE A 26 47.64 -39.87 21.58
C PHE A 26 46.11 -39.70 21.62
N HIS A 27 45.54 -39.64 22.82
CA HIS A 27 44.15 -39.24 23.09
C HIS A 27 44.03 -37.72 23.08
N PRO A 28 42.98 -37.10 22.50
CA PRO A 28 42.72 -35.69 22.69
C PRO A 28 41.73 -35.47 23.84
N LYS A 29 42.25 -35.02 24.99
CA LYS A 29 41.51 -34.15 25.92
C LYS A 29 42.15 -32.76 25.83
N ASN A 30 41.31 -31.71 25.84
CA ASN A 30 41.65 -30.28 25.86
C ASN A 30 42.08 -29.60 24.54
N LEU A 31 41.19 -29.56 23.54
CA LEU A 31 41.27 -28.59 22.43
C LEU A 31 40.29 -27.40 22.57
N SER A 32 39.24 -27.49 23.39
CA SER A 32 38.23 -26.42 23.53
C SER A 32 38.68 -25.23 24.39
N THR A 33 39.63 -25.41 25.30
CA THR A 33 40.11 -24.35 26.21
C THR A 33 41.20 -23.47 25.59
N ILE A 34 41.92 -24.00 24.59
CA ILE A 34 42.99 -23.26 23.90
C ILE A 34 42.40 -22.38 22.78
N SER A 35 41.35 -22.83 22.08
CA SER A 35 40.70 -22.01 21.04
C SER A 35 39.97 -20.79 21.62
N THR A 36 39.35 -20.93 22.78
CA THR A 36 38.65 -19.82 23.48
C THR A 36 39.64 -18.78 24.04
N ALA A 37 40.81 -19.21 24.52
CA ALA A 37 41.85 -18.28 24.98
C ALA A 37 42.50 -17.50 23.83
N VAL A 38 42.69 -18.13 22.66
CA VAL A 38 43.25 -17.46 21.47
C VAL A 38 42.26 -16.46 20.88
N LEU A 39 40.95 -16.78 20.86
CA LEU A 39 39.92 -15.85 20.37
C LEU A 39 39.76 -14.62 21.27
N ALA A 40 39.84 -14.79 22.59
CA ALA A 40 39.81 -13.68 23.54
C ALA A 40 41.05 -12.77 23.43
N LEU A 41 42.23 -13.34 23.19
CA LEU A 41 43.46 -12.57 23.00
C LEU A 41 43.44 -11.73 21.70
N VAL A 42 42.88 -12.28 20.61
CA VAL A 42 42.72 -11.57 19.33
C VAL A 42 41.73 -10.40 19.45
N LEU A 43 40.63 -10.58 20.20
CA LEU A 43 39.67 -9.50 20.48
C LEU A 43 40.26 -8.39 21.36
N CYS A 44 41.08 -8.72 22.36
CA CYS A 44 41.74 -7.72 23.20
C CYS A 44 42.84 -6.93 22.45
N ILE A 45 43.57 -7.58 21.53
CA ILE A 45 44.58 -6.89 20.69
C ILE A 45 43.90 -6.00 19.64
N GLY A 46 42.74 -6.40 19.10
CA GLY A 46 41.93 -5.57 18.20
C GLY A 46 41.42 -4.28 18.87
N ALA A 47 40.96 -4.37 20.12
CA ALA A 47 40.50 -3.20 20.89
C ALA A 47 41.65 -2.23 21.26
N LEU A 48 42.85 -2.75 21.52
CA LEU A 48 44.05 -1.94 21.80
C LEU A 48 44.60 -1.23 20.55
N MET A 49 44.47 -1.83 19.36
CA MET A 49 44.91 -1.22 18.09
C MET A 49 43.98 -0.08 17.63
N ILE A 50 42.67 -0.17 17.92
CA ILE A 50 41.72 0.93 17.64
C ILE A 50 41.99 2.14 18.55
N GLY A 51 42.42 1.90 19.80
CA GLY A 51 42.83 2.97 20.73
C GLY A 51 44.16 3.66 20.37
N PHE A 52 45.08 2.97 19.68
CA PHE A 52 46.38 3.53 19.28
C PHE A 52 46.33 4.32 17.95
N PHE A 53 45.42 3.98 17.03
CA PHE A 53 45.25 4.72 15.78
C PHE A 53 44.49 6.05 15.94
N HIS A 54 43.83 6.29 17.07
CA HIS A 54 43.18 7.56 17.40
C HIS A 54 44.11 8.63 18.02
N VAL A 55 45.40 8.32 18.27
CA VAL A 55 46.31 9.20 19.02
C VAL A 55 47.48 9.78 18.18
N ILE A 56 47.62 9.44 16.89
CA ILE A 56 48.72 9.95 16.04
C ILE A 56 48.22 10.50 14.69
N ILE A 57 47.23 11.40 14.70
CA ILE A 57 47.01 12.34 13.60
C ILE A 57 46.72 13.71 14.20
N SER A 58 47.75 14.55 14.27
CA SER A 58 47.62 15.98 14.58
C SER A 58 47.23 16.75 13.30
N PRO A 59 46.35 17.77 13.36
CA PRO A 59 45.66 18.31 12.20
C PRO A 59 46.47 19.38 11.48
N HIS A 60 46.52 19.30 10.14
CA HIS A 60 46.79 20.48 9.32
C HIS A 60 45.50 21.30 9.20
N THR A 61 45.62 22.56 9.61
CA THR A 61 44.62 23.61 9.62
C THR A 61 43.95 23.81 8.25
N HIS A 62 42.65 23.54 8.16
CA HIS A 62 41.76 24.14 7.16
C HIS A 62 40.46 24.56 7.87
N ASN A 63 40.02 25.79 7.56
CA ASN A 63 38.90 26.53 8.15
C ASN A 63 37.71 25.67 8.60
N GLU A 64 37.48 25.63 9.91
CA GLU A 64 36.17 25.30 10.47
C GLU A 64 35.21 26.47 10.21
N GLU A 65 34.39 26.33 9.17
CA GLU A 65 33.06 26.92 9.23
C GLU A 65 32.34 26.34 10.44
N LYS A 66 31.81 27.24 11.28
CA LYS A 66 31.04 26.91 12.48
C LYS A 66 29.91 25.94 12.12
N GLN A 67 30.14 24.65 12.32
CA GLN A 67 29.08 23.66 12.38
C GLN A 67 28.28 23.97 13.65
N LYS A 68 27.20 24.75 13.50
CA LYS A 68 26.19 24.91 14.54
C LYS A 68 25.79 23.51 14.99
N SER A 69 25.90 23.24 16.28
CA SER A 69 25.30 22.05 16.87
C SER A 69 23.80 22.14 16.65
N PHE A 70 23.28 21.48 15.61
CA PHE A 70 21.87 21.14 15.54
C PHE A 70 21.63 20.18 16.71
N GLY A 71 21.07 20.68 17.81
CA GLY A 71 20.41 19.80 18.76
C GLY A 71 19.42 18.97 17.96
N SER A 72 19.50 17.65 18.05
CA SER A 72 18.62 16.75 17.29
C SER A 72 17.19 17.28 17.41
N PRO A 73 16.51 17.65 16.29
CA PRO A 73 15.08 17.86 16.35
C PRO A 73 14.45 16.61 16.95
N ASN A 74 13.34 16.77 17.67
CA ASN A 74 12.52 15.62 18.06
C ASN A 74 12.05 14.95 16.76
N LEU A 75 12.77 13.94 16.29
CA LEU A 75 12.48 13.20 15.05
C LEU A 75 11.09 12.57 15.06
N PHE A 76 10.54 12.37 16.27
CA PHE A 76 9.25 11.78 16.51
C PHE A 76 8.37 12.71 17.34
N ASP A 77 7.08 12.75 17.03
CA ASP A 77 6.08 13.40 17.88
C ASP A 77 5.66 12.51 19.08
N GLY A 78 4.72 12.98 19.89
CA GLY A 78 4.21 12.23 21.04
C GLY A 78 3.47 10.93 20.70
N MET A 79 3.08 10.74 19.43
CA MET A 79 2.45 9.51 18.92
C MET A 79 3.44 8.58 18.22
N GLY A 80 4.72 8.94 18.13
CA GLY A 80 5.75 8.15 17.46
C GLY A 80 5.81 8.34 15.94
N ARG A 81 5.19 9.39 15.39
CA ARG A 81 5.24 9.71 13.96
C ARG A 81 6.47 10.55 13.63
N TYR A 82 7.05 10.35 12.45
CA TYR A 82 8.18 11.14 11.97
C TYR A 82 7.76 12.60 11.73
N VAL A 83 8.59 13.55 12.14
CA VAL A 83 8.34 14.98 12.01
C VAL A 83 9.26 15.61 10.97
N PHE A 84 8.67 16.32 10.00
CA PHE A 84 9.36 17.07 8.95
C PHE A 84 8.95 18.54 9.01
N ASP A 85 9.79 19.38 9.64
CA ASP A 85 9.60 20.83 9.64
C ASP A 85 9.89 21.43 8.25
N ASP A 86 9.10 22.41 7.82
CA ASP A 86 9.16 23.09 6.53
C ASP A 86 9.26 22.12 5.34
N TYR A 87 8.50 21.03 5.41
CA TYR A 87 8.57 19.87 4.51
C TYR A 87 8.55 20.21 3.02
N ASP A 88 7.82 21.27 2.65
CA ASP A 88 7.59 21.69 1.28
C ASP A 88 8.75 22.51 0.68
N SER A 89 9.65 23.01 1.53
CA SER A 89 10.90 23.64 1.14
C SER A 89 12.07 22.65 1.00
N GLN A 90 11.93 21.45 1.57
CA GLN A 90 12.97 20.42 1.55
C GLN A 90 13.13 19.75 0.17
N THR A 91 14.22 18.99 0.00
CA THR A 91 14.46 18.17 -1.20
C THR A 91 13.23 17.33 -1.54
N PRO A 92 12.81 17.27 -2.82
CA PRO A 92 11.65 16.48 -3.21
C PRO A 92 11.78 15.00 -2.82
N TYR A 93 10.72 14.42 -2.30
CA TYR A 93 10.58 12.97 -2.11
C TYR A 93 9.14 12.54 -2.35
N SER A 94 8.97 11.27 -2.67
CA SER A 94 7.67 10.62 -2.79
C SER A 94 7.58 9.40 -1.88
N ASP A 95 6.36 9.06 -1.47
CA ASP A 95 6.05 7.94 -0.59
C ASP A 95 4.58 7.52 -0.77
N PHE A 96 4.13 6.48 -0.07
CA PHE A 96 2.78 5.94 -0.19
C PHE A 96 2.15 5.62 1.17
N LEU A 97 0.83 5.78 1.25
CA LEU A 97 0.07 5.11 2.30
C LEU A 97 -0.05 3.63 1.92
N PRO A 98 0.18 2.68 2.84
CA PRO A 98 0.22 1.24 2.57
C PRO A 98 -0.98 0.64 1.83
N GLY A 99 -2.11 1.33 1.79
CA GLY A 99 -3.36 0.79 1.23
C GLY A 99 -3.96 -0.31 2.09
N LEU A 100 -3.69 -0.30 3.40
CA LEU A 100 -4.17 -1.32 4.33
C LEU A 100 -5.52 -0.93 4.94
N ALA A 101 -6.56 -1.69 4.59
CA ALA A 101 -7.90 -1.54 5.14
C ALA A 101 -8.30 -2.70 6.09
N GLY A 102 -7.40 -3.62 6.42
CA GLY A 102 -7.71 -4.83 7.18
C GLY A 102 -8.36 -5.93 6.35
N ILE A 103 -8.52 -7.12 6.92
CA ILE A 103 -8.96 -8.33 6.20
C ILE A 103 -10.37 -8.16 5.59
N TYR A 104 -11.28 -7.52 6.34
CA TYR A 104 -12.65 -7.23 5.92
C TYR A 104 -12.84 -5.76 5.54
N GLY A 105 -11.79 -5.10 5.07
CA GLY A 105 -11.87 -3.75 4.50
C GLY A 105 -11.53 -3.76 3.01
N LYS A 106 -12.16 -2.87 2.24
CA LYS A 106 -11.81 -2.64 0.84
C LYS A 106 -10.75 -1.53 0.73
N PRO A 107 -9.54 -1.82 0.21
CA PRO A 107 -8.46 -0.85 0.15
C PRO A 107 -8.57 0.13 -1.02
N LEU A 108 -7.83 1.24 -0.89
CA LEU A 108 -7.47 2.18 -1.95
C LEU A 108 -5.95 2.39 -1.92
N TYR A 109 -5.36 2.74 -3.06
CA TYR A 109 -3.97 3.21 -3.09
C TYR A 109 -3.94 4.72 -2.88
N ALA A 110 -2.87 5.23 -2.26
CA ALA A 110 -2.60 6.65 -2.17
C ALA A 110 -1.09 6.92 -2.11
N PHE A 111 -0.63 7.80 -2.99
CA PHE A 111 0.74 8.29 -3.08
C PHE A 111 0.79 9.75 -2.66
N PHE A 112 1.85 10.13 -1.95
CA PHE A 112 2.07 11.49 -1.53
C PHE A 112 3.51 11.94 -1.81
N VAL A 113 3.69 13.25 -1.89
CA VAL A 113 4.95 13.95 -2.06
C VAL A 113 5.04 15.06 -1.03
N ASN A 114 6.23 15.61 -0.81
CA ASN A 114 6.39 16.75 0.08
C ASN A 114 6.11 18.09 -0.60
N ARG A 115 5.01 18.23 -1.36
CA ARG A 115 4.65 19.47 -2.06
C ARG A 115 3.18 19.77 -1.85
N GLY A 116 2.84 21.06 -1.64
CA GLY A 116 1.47 21.50 -1.40
C GLY A 116 0.83 20.70 -0.27
N GLN A 117 -0.44 20.28 -0.44
CA GLN A 117 -1.12 19.47 0.57
C GLN A 117 -0.80 17.96 0.53
N GLY A 118 0.28 17.56 -0.15
CA GLY A 118 0.90 16.25 0.00
C GLY A 118 0.43 15.17 -0.98
N ILE A 119 -0.87 14.87 -1.04
CA ILE A 119 -1.37 13.75 -1.85
C ILE A 119 -1.24 14.04 -3.35
N ALA A 120 -0.51 13.18 -4.05
CA ALA A 120 -0.18 13.32 -5.47
C ALA A 120 -1.03 12.42 -6.39
N SER A 121 -1.52 11.30 -5.88
CA SER A 121 -2.44 10.42 -6.60
C SER A 121 -3.10 9.45 -5.62
N PHE A 122 -4.37 9.12 -5.85
CA PHE A 122 -5.05 8.05 -5.12
C PHE A 122 -6.22 7.53 -5.95
N GLY A 123 -6.64 6.30 -5.68
CA GLY A 123 -7.72 5.66 -6.43
C GLY A 123 -7.95 4.22 -6.00
N VAL A 124 -8.65 3.47 -6.86
CA VAL A 124 -8.98 2.07 -6.62
C VAL A 124 -8.10 1.17 -7.49
N GLU A 125 -7.73 0.00 -6.98
CA GLU A 125 -7.14 -1.10 -7.76
C GLU A 125 -5.75 -0.84 -8.38
N SER A 126 -5.62 0.09 -9.32
CA SER A 126 -4.37 0.39 -10.02
C SER A 126 -4.30 1.86 -10.44
N LYS A 127 -3.16 2.28 -10.98
CA LYS A 127 -3.00 3.61 -11.60
C LYS A 127 -4.03 3.90 -12.70
N ASP A 128 -4.69 2.88 -13.26
CA ASP A 128 -5.65 3.01 -14.35
C ASP A 128 -7.06 3.40 -13.93
N LYS A 129 -7.37 3.28 -12.64
CA LYS A 129 -8.65 3.72 -12.05
C LYS A 129 -8.43 4.81 -10.99
N PRO A 130 -7.85 5.97 -11.38
CA PRO A 130 -7.53 7.06 -10.45
C PRO A 130 -8.78 7.86 -10.06
N ILE A 131 -8.88 8.22 -8.79
CA ILE A 131 -9.74 9.33 -8.33
C ILE A 131 -8.99 10.66 -8.52
N MET A 132 -7.70 10.66 -8.17
CA MET A 132 -6.73 11.71 -8.51
C MET A 132 -5.68 11.11 -9.45
N GLU A 133 -5.51 11.75 -10.62
CA GLU A 133 -4.67 11.27 -11.72
C GLU A 133 -3.27 10.84 -11.29
N PHE A 134 -2.83 9.68 -11.77
CA PHE A 134 -1.50 9.16 -11.50
C PHE A 134 -0.44 9.81 -12.40
N SER A 135 0.57 10.43 -11.79
CA SER A 135 1.73 11.02 -12.46
C SER A 135 3.02 10.44 -11.93
N SER A 136 4.04 10.31 -12.78
CA SER A 136 5.41 9.98 -12.35
C SER A 136 5.94 11.04 -11.35
N ALA A 137 6.88 10.67 -10.50
CA ALA A 137 7.36 11.50 -9.38
C ALA A 137 7.81 12.90 -9.83
N ASN A 138 8.58 12.99 -10.92
CA ASN A 138 9.05 14.26 -11.49
C ASN A 138 7.91 15.22 -11.88
N ASN A 139 6.78 14.69 -12.34
CA ASN A 139 5.58 15.46 -12.68
C ASN A 139 4.73 15.74 -11.44
N ALA A 140 4.63 14.77 -10.52
CA ALA A 140 3.91 14.90 -9.26
C ALA A 140 4.44 16.07 -8.42
N TYR A 141 5.76 16.25 -8.32
CA TYR A 141 6.37 17.37 -7.59
C TYR A 141 5.95 18.74 -8.12
N GLN A 142 5.68 18.86 -9.42
CA GLN A 142 5.30 20.12 -10.06
C GLN A 142 3.80 20.38 -9.95
N ASN A 143 2.99 19.32 -10.08
CA ASN A 143 1.54 19.46 -10.25
C ASN A 143 0.75 19.36 -8.95
N THR A 144 1.25 18.63 -7.95
CA THR A 144 0.50 18.34 -6.70
C THR A 144 -0.09 19.59 -6.03
N PRO A 145 0.65 20.71 -5.90
CA PRO A 145 0.10 21.93 -5.29
C PRO A 145 -1.04 22.58 -6.10
N LEU A 146 -1.16 22.28 -7.40
CA LEU A 146 -2.10 22.94 -8.30
C LEU A 146 -3.35 22.09 -8.57
N VAL A 147 -3.16 20.80 -8.86
CA VAL A 147 -4.24 19.89 -9.27
C VAL A 147 -4.78 19.03 -8.12
N GLY A 148 -4.03 18.92 -7.03
CA GLY A 148 -4.37 18.10 -5.87
C GLY A 148 -5.31 18.78 -4.87
N PHE A 149 -5.17 18.40 -3.61
CA PHE A 149 -5.97 18.98 -2.53
C PHE A 149 -5.57 20.44 -2.27
N ARG A 150 -6.56 21.30 -2.09
CA ARG A 150 -6.39 22.71 -1.74
C ARG A 150 -7.45 23.14 -0.73
N THR A 151 -7.09 24.13 0.06
CA THR A 151 -7.96 24.74 1.07
C THR A 151 -7.94 26.25 0.86
N PHE A 152 -9.11 26.88 0.76
CA PHE A 152 -9.23 28.33 0.66
C PHE A 152 -10.14 28.85 1.76
N ILE A 153 -9.69 29.86 2.48
CA ILE A 153 -10.39 30.41 3.65
C ILE A 153 -10.65 31.89 3.41
N GLN A 154 -11.92 32.29 3.48
CA GLN A 154 -12.36 33.68 3.59
C GLN A 154 -12.68 33.95 5.06
N GLY A 155 -12.00 34.91 5.66
CA GLY A 155 -12.16 35.21 7.08
C GLY A 155 -12.46 36.68 7.35
N THR A 156 -13.22 36.93 8.40
CA THR A 156 -13.43 38.26 8.98
C THR A 156 -13.11 38.19 10.47
N ARG A 157 -12.06 38.89 10.89
CA ARG A 157 -11.70 39.01 12.32
C ARG A 157 -12.40 40.23 12.90
N SER A 158 -13.02 40.07 14.07
CA SER A 158 -13.65 41.18 14.79
C SER A 158 -12.82 41.55 16.01
N CYS A 159 -12.17 42.72 15.99
CA CYS A 159 -11.44 43.23 17.14
C CYS A 159 -12.41 43.64 18.24
N THR A 160 -12.34 42.98 19.40
CA THR A 160 -13.26 43.19 20.51
C THR A 160 -13.10 44.57 21.17
N GLU A 161 -11.89 45.14 21.12
CA GLU A 161 -11.56 46.43 21.73
C GLU A 161 -11.84 47.65 20.84
N SER A 162 -11.56 47.56 19.53
CA SER A 162 -11.74 48.69 18.58
C SER A 162 -13.05 48.62 17.79
N GLY A 163 -13.69 47.46 17.69
CA GLY A 163 -14.85 47.22 16.82
C GLY A 163 -14.51 47.15 15.33
N GLU A 164 -13.24 47.27 14.96
CA GLU A 164 -12.77 47.15 13.58
C GLU A 164 -12.88 45.70 13.09
N LYS A 165 -13.10 45.56 11.78
CA LYS A 165 -13.18 44.29 11.09
C LYS A 165 -12.10 44.21 10.04
N GLU A 166 -11.41 43.09 10.03
CA GLU A 166 -10.36 42.80 9.06
C GLU A 166 -10.79 41.58 8.25
N ASP A 167 -10.97 41.80 6.94
CA ASP A 167 -11.32 40.75 5.99
C ASP A 167 -10.03 40.23 5.33
N PHE A 168 -9.91 38.91 5.21
CA PHE A 168 -8.76 38.27 4.58
C PHE A 168 -9.17 37.05 3.76
N VAL A 169 -8.32 36.69 2.80
CA VAL A 169 -8.44 35.46 2.02
C VAL A 169 -7.07 34.78 2.01
N ILE A 170 -7.01 33.56 2.52
CA ILE A 170 -5.78 32.78 2.59
C ILE A 170 -5.94 31.41 1.93
N GLU A 171 -4.82 30.85 1.49
CA GLU A 171 -4.70 29.49 0.99
C GLU A 171 -3.60 28.77 1.79
N PRO A 172 -3.96 28.03 2.86
CA PRO A 172 -3.00 27.19 3.55
C PRO A 172 -2.30 26.25 2.57
N PHE A 173 -1.00 26.03 2.78
CA PHE A 173 -0.11 25.20 1.98
C PHE A 173 0.09 25.67 0.52
N SER A 174 -0.24 26.93 0.22
CA SER A 174 -0.02 27.50 -1.11
C SER A 174 1.46 27.42 -1.52
N PRO A 175 1.78 27.01 -2.76
CA PRO A 175 3.15 27.02 -3.26
C PRO A 175 3.73 28.43 -3.39
N ILE A 176 2.87 29.46 -3.39
CA ILE A 176 3.27 30.87 -3.49
C ILE A 176 3.91 31.35 -2.17
N THR A 177 3.52 30.75 -1.05
CA THR A 177 4.00 31.12 0.30
C THR A 177 5.01 30.11 0.86
N THR A 178 5.54 29.21 0.04
CA THR A 178 6.59 28.27 0.46
C THR A 178 7.87 29.01 0.85
N ASN A 179 8.39 28.68 2.03
CA ASN A 179 9.56 29.33 2.61
C ASN A 179 10.87 28.67 2.17
N PHE A 180 11.36 28.97 0.96
CA PHE A 180 12.71 28.53 0.55
C PHE A 180 13.79 29.39 1.20
N ALA A 181 14.85 28.76 1.71
CA ALA A 181 15.95 29.42 2.43
C ALA A 181 16.67 30.54 1.63
N ASN A 182 16.57 30.53 0.30
CA ASN A 182 17.20 31.50 -0.60
C ASN A 182 16.18 32.44 -1.29
N THR A 183 14.90 32.44 -0.86
CA THR A 183 13.94 33.41 -1.38
C THR A 183 14.38 34.79 -0.91
N PRO A 184 14.54 35.79 -1.80
CA PRO A 184 14.82 37.16 -1.39
C PRO A 184 13.66 37.61 -0.50
N THR A 185 13.90 37.67 0.80
CA THR A 185 13.07 38.49 1.68
C THR A 185 13.49 39.92 1.40
N ASP A 186 12.55 40.82 1.14
CA ASP A 186 12.85 42.26 1.21
C ASP A 186 13.41 42.51 2.63
N GLU A 187 14.74 42.60 2.70
CA GLU A 187 15.48 42.86 3.92
C GLU A 187 15.03 44.24 4.42
N GLU A 188 14.76 44.38 5.72
CA GLU A 188 14.47 45.64 6.46
C GLU A 188 13.02 45.97 6.86
N ASP A 189 12.08 45.01 6.96
CA ASP A 189 10.83 45.27 7.69
C ASP A 189 10.77 44.53 9.04
N THR A 190 11.07 45.23 10.13
CA THR A 190 11.07 44.69 11.49
C THR A 190 9.66 44.42 12.04
N ASP A 191 8.62 44.87 11.34
CA ASP A 191 7.21 44.69 11.73
C ASP A 191 6.51 43.53 10.97
N ARG A 192 7.24 42.77 10.13
CA ARG A 192 6.66 41.67 9.36
C ARG A 192 6.45 40.42 10.22
N PHE A 193 5.27 39.81 10.11
CA PHE A 193 4.98 38.51 10.73
C PHE A 193 5.99 37.43 10.29
N PRO A 194 6.32 36.46 11.17
CA PRO A 194 7.18 35.34 10.79
C PRO A 194 6.54 34.53 9.65
N PRO A 195 7.34 33.91 8.77
CA PRO A 195 6.81 33.07 7.70
C PRO A 195 5.99 31.91 8.27
N ASN A 196 4.98 31.47 7.51
CA ASN A 196 4.12 30.36 7.92
C ASN A 196 4.96 29.13 8.24
N LYS A 197 4.69 28.50 9.39
CA LYS A 197 5.36 27.26 9.77
C LYS A 197 4.59 26.08 9.19
N ARG A 198 5.26 25.25 8.39
CA ARG A 198 4.67 24.03 7.81
C ARG A 198 5.30 22.79 8.44
N THR A 199 4.51 21.82 8.88
CA THR A 199 5.04 20.57 9.46
C THR A 199 4.30 19.38 8.87
N LEU A 200 5.04 18.37 8.42
CA LEU A 200 4.47 17.08 8.03
C LEU A 200 4.79 16.04 9.11
N TYR A 201 3.77 15.26 9.49
CA TYR A 201 3.85 14.13 10.39
C TYR A 201 3.56 12.85 9.60
N SER A 202 4.53 11.96 9.49
CA SER A 202 4.38 10.68 8.78
C SER A 202 4.27 9.53 9.78
N GLY A 203 3.11 8.87 9.80
CA GLY A 203 2.89 7.62 10.51
C GLY A 203 2.88 6.44 9.54
N GLU A 204 2.83 5.21 10.06
CA GLU A 204 2.91 4.00 9.23
C GLU A 204 1.72 3.82 8.27
N ASN A 205 0.54 4.36 8.61
CA ASN A 205 -0.66 4.27 7.78
C ASN A 205 -1.51 5.56 7.80
N GLU A 206 -0.86 6.69 8.10
CA GLU A 206 -1.47 8.02 8.05
C GLU A 206 -0.41 9.08 7.74
N VAL A 207 -0.82 10.18 7.13
CA VAL A 207 0.02 11.38 7.02
C VAL A 207 -0.79 12.59 7.43
N GLN A 208 -0.16 13.49 8.19
CA GLN A 208 -0.77 14.74 8.61
C GLN A 208 0.13 15.91 8.19
N ILE A 209 -0.47 16.98 7.71
CA ILE A 209 0.21 18.25 7.47
C ILE A 209 -0.41 19.35 8.33
N GLN A 210 0.41 20.29 8.75
CA GLN A 210 0.03 21.42 9.59
C GLN A 210 0.64 22.68 9.01
N GLU A 211 -0.17 23.74 8.91
CA GLU A 211 0.31 25.10 8.68
C GLU A 211 -0.17 26.01 9.79
N ILE A 212 0.76 26.78 10.36
CA ILE A 212 0.47 27.88 11.27
C ILE A 212 0.71 29.18 10.49
N ASP A 213 -0.38 29.89 10.19
CA ASP A 213 -0.37 31.24 9.65
C ASP A 213 -0.34 32.24 10.82
N PHE A 214 0.81 32.90 10.98
CA PHE A 214 1.04 33.83 12.08
C PHE A 214 0.43 35.22 11.83
N GLU A 215 0.25 35.61 10.58
CA GLU A 215 -0.34 36.89 10.19
C GLU A 215 -1.83 36.89 10.48
N HIS A 216 -2.53 35.84 10.05
CA HIS A 216 -3.98 35.74 10.19
C HIS A 216 -4.42 35.01 11.44
N HIS A 217 -3.48 34.45 12.23
CA HIS A 217 -3.73 33.64 13.43
C HIS A 217 -4.69 32.48 13.17
N ILE A 218 -4.38 31.70 12.13
CA ILE A 218 -5.12 30.50 11.74
C ILE A 218 -4.16 29.32 11.70
N GLU A 219 -4.57 28.21 12.29
CA GLU A 219 -3.87 26.93 12.15
C GLU A 219 -4.75 25.97 11.35
N THR A 220 -4.17 25.36 10.31
CA THR A 220 -4.83 24.35 9.48
C THR A 220 -4.11 23.03 9.60
N ASN A 221 -4.82 21.99 10.03
CA ASN A 221 -4.32 20.62 10.12
C ASN A 221 -5.11 19.74 9.16
N VAL A 222 -4.43 18.94 8.34
CA VAL A 222 -5.07 17.97 7.44
C VAL A 222 -4.48 16.60 7.69
N THR A 223 -5.33 15.63 8.04
CA THR A 223 -4.95 14.22 8.24
C THR A 223 -5.53 13.35 7.14
N TYR A 224 -4.71 12.45 6.61
CA TYR A 224 -5.04 11.53 5.53
C TYR A 224 -4.87 10.09 5.97
N PHE A 225 -5.83 9.23 5.62
CA PHE A 225 -5.75 7.79 5.84
C PHE A 225 -6.71 7.02 4.92
N ILE A 226 -6.47 5.72 4.77
CA ILE A 226 -7.41 4.81 4.10
C ILE A 226 -8.41 4.29 5.12
N LEU A 227 -9.70 4.32 4.78
CA LEU A 227 -10.78 3.87 5.66
C LEU A 227 -10.64 2.36 5.94
N PRO A 228 -10.42 1.94 7.20
CA PRO A 228 -10.26 0.53 7.52
C PRO A 228 -11.60 -0.15 7.80
N GLU A 229 -11.65 -1.46 7.56
CA GLU A 229 -12.70 -2.38 8.04
C GLU A 229 -14.13 -1.99 7.63
N GLU A 230 -14.30 -1.53 6.40
CA GLU A 230 -15.61 -1.26 5.79
C GLU A 230 -15.74 -2.00 4.45
N ASP A 231 -16.99 -2.32 4.10
CA ASP A 231 -17.36 -3.02 2.87
C ASP A 231 -17.42 -2.12 1.62
N PHE A 232 -17.03 -0.85 1.79
CA PHE A 232 -16.73 0.11 0.76
C PHE A 232 -15.36 0.73 1.03
N GLY A 233 -14.64 1.07 -0.03
CA GLY A 233 -13.35 1.74 0.09
C GLY A 233 -13.52 3.25 0.12
N ALA A 234 -12.80 3.94 1.02
CA ALA A 234 -12.68 5.39 0.97
C ALA A 234 -11.28 5.87 1.35
N PHE A 235 -10.79 6.88 0.64
CA PHE A 235 -9.71 7.75 1.05
C PHE A 235 -10.30 8.87 1.92
N VAL A 236 -9.78 9.03 3.14
CA VAL A 236 -10.31 9.96 4.13
C VAL A 236 -9.38 11.15 4.27
N ARG A 237 -9.94 12.35 4.14
CA ARG A 237 -9.27 13.62 4.40
C ARG A 237 -10.01 14.36 5.51
N ARG A 238 -9.35 14.54 6.64
CA ARG A 238 -9.89 15.21 7.83
C ARG A 238 -9.17 16.54 8.04
N THR A 239 -9.88 17.65 7.87
CA THR A 239 -9.35 19.01 7.99
C THR A 239 -9.86 19.67 9.25
N THR A 240 -8.94 20.21 10.06
CA THR A 240 -9.26 21.02 11.24
C THR A 240 -8.68 22.41 11.08
N ILE A 241 -9.51 23.44 11.22
CA ILE A 241 -9.12 24.85 11.19
C ILE A 241 -9.36 25.44 12.58
N SER A 242 -8.33 26.05 13.16
CA SER A 242 -8.36 26.60 14.53
C SER A 242 -8.04 28.10 14.53
N ASN A 243 -8.73 28.84 15.41
CA ASN A 243 -8.40 30.24 15.69
C ASN A 243 -7.31 30.30 16.77
N THR A 244 -6.10 30.71 16.40
CA THR A 244 -4.95 30.77 17.33
C THR A 244 -4.80 32.13 18.01
N ASN A 245 -5.64 33.12 17.66
CA ASN A 245 -5.64 34.40 18.35
C ASN A 245 -6.22 34.24 19.76
N SER A 246 -5.60 34.89 20.75
CA SER A 246 -5.98 34.79 22.17
C SER A 246 -7.26 35.55 22.55
N ASP A 247 -7.62 36.58 21.80
CA ASP A 247 -8.59 37.60 22.27
C ASP A 247 -9.75 37.81 21.31
N ASN A 248 -9.51 37.64 20.01
CA ASN A 248 -10.47 37.99 18.96
C ASN A 248 -11.07 36.75 18.31
N ARG A 249 -12.41 36.74 18.23
CA ARG A 249 -13.14 35.76 17.42
C ARG A 249 -12.94 36.01 15.92
N VAL A 250 -13.11 34.96 15.13
CA VAL A 250 -13.05 35.01 13.67
C VAL A 250 -14.26 34.31 13.08
N THR A 251 -14.84 34.88 12.03
CA THR A 251 -15.87 34.23 11.23
C THR A 251 -15.25 33.77 9.93
N LEU A 252 -15.41 32.48 9.59
CA LEU A 252 -14.78 31.82 8.47
C LEU A 252 -15.82 31.21 7.53
N SER A 253 -15.60 31.36 6.23
CA SER A 253 -16.15 30.49 5.19
C SER A 253 -14.98 29.86 4.44
N PHE A 254 -15.05 28.57 4.10
CA PHE A 254 -13.93 27.92 3.42
C PHE A 254 -14.36 26.84 2.41
N LEU A 255 -13.49 26.62 1.42
CA LEU A 255 -13.55 25.54 0.44
C LEU A 255 -12.40 24.60 0.67
N ASP A 256 -12.66 23.30 0.70
CA ASP A 256 -11.69 22.30 1.16
C ASP A 256 -11.87 21.00 0.37
N GLY A 257 -10.88 20.61 -0.44
CA GLY A 257 -10.99 19.43 -1.29
C GLY A 257 -10.10 19.46 -2.54
N LEU A 258 -10.48 18.71 -3.59
CA LEU A 258 -9.69 18.50 -4.80
C LEU A 258 -9.95 19.54 -5.88
N ALA A 259 -8.87 20.10 -6.44
CA ALA A 259 -8.95 20.98 -7.60
C ALA A 259 -9.31 20.22 -8.90
N LYS A 260 -8.80 18.99 -9.07
CA LYS A 260 -9.20 18.08 -10.13
C LYS A 260 -9.64 16.72 -9.57
N MET A 261 -10.89 16.35 -9.86
CA MET A 261 -11.49 15.06 -9.53
C MET A 261 -11.73 14.29 -10.83
N GLN A 262 -11.14 13.10 -10.94
CA GLN A 262 -11.35 12.23 -12.09
C GLN A 262 -12.63 11.40 -11.93
N PRO A 263 -13.34 11.07 -13.02
CA PRO A 263 -14.50 10.19 -12.98
C PRO A 263 -14.10 8.70 -13.06
N ALA A 264 -14.96 7.80 -12.57
CA ALA A 264 -14.80 6.38 -12.87
C ALA A 264 -15.25 6.07 -14.31
N GLY A 265 -14.67 5.04 -14.93
CA GLY A 265 -15.10 4.58 -16.25
C GLY A 265 -14.20 3.54 -16.88
N GLY A 266 -13.67 2.61 -16.08
CA GLY A 266 -12.67 1.62 -16.50
C GLY A 266 -11.24 2.18 -16.44
N ASP A 267 -10.38 1.66 -17.31
CA ASP A 267 -8.95 1.98 -17.34
C ASP A 267 -8.71 3.28 -18.10
N ILE A 268 -8.66 4.41 -17.37
CA ILE A 268 -8.69 5.76 -17.95
C ILE A 268 -7.35 6.50 -17.95
N ASN A 269 -6.34 6.01 -17.23
CA ASN A 269 -5.05 6.68 -17.07
C ASN A 269 -4.33 6.98 -18.38
N MET A 270 -4.35 6.05 -19.34
CA MET A 270 -3.80 6.33 -20.67
C MET A 270 -4.58 7.43 -21.40
N PHE A 271 -5.91 7.42 -21.31
CA PHE A 271 -6.76 8.45 -21.92
C PHE A 271 -6.56 9.82 -21.28
N LEU A 272 -6.34 9.90 -19.97
CA LEU A 272 -6.03 11.16 -19.28
C LEU A 272 -4.76 11.81 -19.85
N LYS A 273 -3.73 11.00 -20.12
CA LYS A 273 -2.42 11.45 -20.61
C LYS A 273 -2.38 11.77 -22.10
N THR A 274 -3.12 11.00 -22.90
CA THR A 274 -3.02 11.05 -24.38
C THR A 274 -4.23 11.70 -25.06
N MET A 275 -5.38 11.75 -24.38
CA MET A 275 -6.67 12.19 -24.93
C MET A 275 -7.46 13.11 -23.97
N GLY A 276 -6.81 13.77 -23.02
CA GLY A 276 -7.48 14.50 -21.93
C GLY A 276 -8.63 15.42 -22.37
N ARG A 277 -8.43 16.23 -23.41
CA ARG A 277 -9.48 17.14 -23.93
C ARG A 277 -10.66 16.41 -24.57
N THR A 278 -10.43 15.30 -25.26
CA THR A 278 -11.49 14.49 -25.86
C THR A 278 -12.25 13.73 -24.77
N LEU A 279 -11.53 13.19 -23.79
CA LEU A 279 -12.09 12.45 -22.66
C LEU A 279 -13.05 13.34 -21.85
N GLU A 280 -12.78 14.64 -21.71
CA GLU A 280 -13.68 15.59 -21.05
C GLU A 280 -15.12 15.49 -21.56
N GLY A 281 -15.34 15.27 -22.86
CA GLY A 281 -16.67 15.13 -23.46
C GLY A 281 -17.52 13.98 -22.88
N PHE A 282 -16.88 12.99 -22.27
CA PHE A 282 -17.51 11.86 -21.61
C PHE A 282 -17.71 12.09 -20.10
N MET A 283 -17.02 13.06 -19.50
CA MET A 283 -17.06 13.28 -18.05
C MET A 283 -18.39 13.88 -17.59
N GLY A 284 -18.92 13.35 -16.48
CA GLY A 284 -20.17 13.80 -15.89
C GLY A 284 -20.18 13.73 -14.37
N VAL A 285 -20.82 14.72 -13.75
CA VAL A 285 -21.23 14.70 -12.33
C VAL A 285 -22.74 14.46 -12.25
N TYR A 286 -23.11 13.47 -11.44
CA TYR A 286 -24.47 12.99 -11.22
C TYR A 286 -24.81 13.01 -9.73
N PHE A 287 -26.10 12.92 -9.41
CA PHE A 287 -26.58 12.92 -8.02
C PHE A 287 -27.67 11.86 -7.83
N PRO A 288 -27.72 11.19 -6.66
CA PRO A 288 -28.76 10.20 -6.36
C PRO A 288 -30.15 10.85 -6.24
N PHE A 289 -30.20 12.11 -5.80
CA PHE A 289 -31.43 12.88 -5.63
C PHE A 289 -31.40 14.18 -6.43
N LYS A 290 -32.57 14.66 -6.81
CA LYS A 290 -32.71 15.94 -7.54
C LYS A 290 -32.45 17.11 -6.60
N ASP A 291 -31.80 18.16 -7.12
CA ASP A 291 -31.50 19.39 -6.39
C ASP A 291 -30.59 19.18 -5.16
N ASP A 292 -29.85 18.06 -5.14
CA ASP A 292 -28.83 17.72 -4.15
C ASP A 292 -27.44 18.04 -4.72
N ASN A 293 -26.57 18.65 -3.92
CA ASN A 293 -25.17 18.92 -4.23
C ASN A 293 -24.20 18.35 -3.18
N THR A 294 -24.68 17.51 -2.27
CA THR A 294 -23.92 16.97 -1.14
C THR A 294 -23.35 15.58 -1.39
N MET A 295 -23.88 14.87 -2.40
CA MET A 295 -23.48 13.52 -2.80
C MET A 295 -23.15 13.43 -4.30
N PRO A 296 -22.19 14.23 -4.82
CA PRO A 296 -21.78 14.13 -6.22
C PRO A 296 -21.16 12.76 -6.54
N PHE A 297 -21.50 12.28 -7.73
CA PHE A 297 -21.07 11.00 -8.28
C PHE A 297 -20.44 11.22 -9.66
N TYR A 298 -19.15 10.95 -9.77
CA TYR A 298 -18.29 11.27 -10.90
C TYR A 298 -18.07 10.02 -11.75
N ARG A 299 -18.59 10.02 -12.98
CA ARG A 299 -18.42 8.91 -13.92
C ARG A 299 -18.40 9.36 -15.37
N LEU A 300 -17.83 8.52 -16.22
CA LEU A 300 -17.99 8.67 -17.66
C LEU A 300 -19.44 8.35 -18.06
N SER A 301 -19.90 9.00 -19.12
CA SER A 301 -21.22 8.74 -19.71
C SER A 301 -21.26 7.39 -20.42
N SER A 302 -20.15 7.01 -21.08
CA SER A 302 -19.92 5.74 -21.77
C SER A 302 -18.43 5.38 -21.80
N ASN A 303 -18.10 4.15 -22.20
CA ASN A 303 -16.72 3.75 -22.47
C ASN A 303 -16.12 4.61 -23.60
N PRO A 304 -14.91 5.20 -23.43
CA PRO A 304 -14.24 5.99 -24.46
C PRO A 304 -13.50 5.17 -25.54
N SER A 305 -13.60 3.83 -25.51
CA SER A 305 -13.01 2.94 -26.51
C SER A 305 -13.64 3.09 -27.90
N ASP A 306 -12.84 2.90 -28.95
CA ASP A 306 -13.31 2.82 -30.34
C ASP A 306 -14.03 1.48 -30.58
N SER A 307 -15.32 1.43 -30.26
CA SER A 307 -16.16 0.24 -30.37
C SER A 307 -17.56 0.59 -30.88
N ASP A 308 -18.15 -0.31 -31.67
CA ASP A 308 -19.51 -0.18 -32.19
C ASP A 308 -20.59 -0.36 -31.10
N PHE A 309 -20.21 -0.76 -29.88
CA PHE A 309 -21.11 -0.94 -28.75
C PHE A 309 -20.90 0.15 -27.68
N ILE A 310 -21.95 0.92 -27.41
CA ILE A 310 -21.96 1.92 -26.33
C ILE A 310 -22.34 1.23 -25.02
N GLU A 311 -21.36 1.02 -24.14
CA GLU A 311 -21.58 0.56 -22.77
C GLU A 311 -21.72 1.76 -21.83
N ILE A 312 -22.88 1.86 -21.16
CA ILE A 312 -23.13 2.87 -20.13
C ILE A 312 -22.37 2.49 -18.87
N GLN A 313 -21.51 3.39 -18.40
CA GLN A 313 -20.82 3.22 -17.13
C GLN A 313 -21.78 3.51 -15.98
N LYS A 314 -21.98 2.55 -15.08
CA LYS A 314 -22.80 2.71 -13.86
C LYS A 314 -21.96 3.08 -12.65
N ARG A 315 -20.80 2.44 -12.52
CA ARG A 315 -19.81 2.67 -11.48
C ARG A 315 -19.30 4.11 -11.53
N GLY A 316 -19.02 4.68 -10.37
CA GLY A 316 -18.64 6.08 -10.22
C GLY A 316 -17.91 6.35 -8.91
N HIS A 317 -17.09 7.39 -8.94
CA HIS A 317 -16.42 7.88 -7.75
C HIS A 317 -17.38 8.81 -7.00
N TYR A 318 -17.40 8.73 -5.68
CA TYR A 318 -18.22 9.61 -4.84
C TYR A 318 -17.33 10.49 -3.96
N CYS A 319 -17.88 11.64 -3.58
CA CYS A 319 -17.27 12.58 -2.65
C CYS A 319 -18.34 12.99 -1.64
N VAL A 320 -18.11 12.74 -0.35
CA VAL A 320 -19.06 13.08 0.72
C VAL A 320 -18.29 13.77 1.83
N SER A 321 -18.79 14.91 2.31
CA SER A 321 -18.16 15.65 3.40
C SER A 321 -19.13 15.89 4.55
N ILE A 322 -18.63 15.74 5.77
CA ILE A 322 -19.39 15.84 7.01
C ILE A 322 -18.65 16.79 7.94
N ARG A 323 -19.41 17.66 8.60
CA ARG A 323 -18.90 18.50 9.68
C ARG A 323 -19.05 17.80 11.03
N GLU A 324 -17.96 17.62 11.76
CA GLU A 324 -17.95 16.76 12.96
C GLU A 324 -18.69 17.35 14.17
N ASP A 325 -18.78 18.68 14.29
CA ASP A 325 -19.52 19.36 15.36
C ASP A 325 -21.04 19.41 15.10
N GLN A 326 -21.50 19.15 13.87
CA GLN A 326 -22.91 19.13 13.52
C GLN A 326 -23.41 17.72 13.24
N LYS A 327 -24.39 17.28 14.05
CA LYS A 327 -25.05 15.99 13.82
C LYS A 327 -25.75 16.02 12.46
N SER A 328 -25.37 15.09 11.58
CA SER A 328 -26.11 14.64 10.38
C SER A 328 -26.22 15.58 9.17
N SER A 329 -25.58 16.76 9.13
CA SER A 329 -25.57 17.60 7.93
C SER A 329 -24.39 17.28 7.02
N LEU A 330 -24.67 16.81 5.81
CA LEU A 330 -23.67 16.76 4.74
C LEU A 330 -23.34 18.19 4.27
N LEU A 331 -22.09 18.42 3.91
CA LEU A 331 -21.67 19.68 3.33
C LEU A 331 -21.91 19.68 1.82
N PRO A 332 -22.33 20.83 1.25
CA PRO A 332 -22.45 20.96 -0.19
C PRO A 332 -21.08 20.91 -0.84
N ILE A 333 -21.03 20.31 -2.03
CA ILE A 333 -19.81 20.19 -2.82
C ILE A 333 -19.85 21.16 -4.01
N VAL A 334 -18.79 21.95 -4.13
CA VAL A 334 -18.48 22.69 -5.35
C VAL A 334 -17.73 21.75 -6.29
N TYR A 335 -18.44 21.29 -7.33
CA TYR A 335 -17.90 20.36 -8.32
C TYR A 335 -17.46 21.05 -9.62
N ASP A 336 -17.83 22.32 -9.81
CA ASP A 336 -17.43 23.11 -10.96
C ASP A 336 -16.17 23.94 -10.68
N ALA A 337 -15.03 23.49 -11.20
CA ALA A 337 -13.73 24.14 -10.96
C ALA A 337 -13.70 25.62 -11.40
N SER A 338 -14.47 25.99 -12.44
CA SER A 338 -14.50 27.38 -12.90
C SER A 338 -15.21 28.31 -11.91
N LYS A 339 -15.91 27.79 -10.90
CA LYS A 339 -16.51 28.58 -9.82
C LYS A 339 -15.54 28.97 -8.73
N VAL A 340 -14.39 28.32 -8.69
CA VAL A 340 -13.29 28.63 -7.78
C VAL A 340 -12.20 29.41 -8.52
N PHE A 341 -11.77 28.90 -9.67
CA PHE A 341 -10.61 29.42 -10.42
C PHE A 341 -10.96 30.40 -11.54
N GLY A 342 -12.22 30.45 -11.97
CA GLY A 342 -12.66 31.34 -13.03
C GLY A 342 -11.94 31.08 -14.34
N ARG A 343 -11.27 32.12 -14.84
CA ARG A 343 -10.51 32.08 -16.10
C ARG A 343 -9.09 31.54 -15.93
N ASP A 344 -8.60 31.37 -14.71
CA ASP A 344 -7.25 30.84 -14.49
C ASP A 344 -7.23 29.32 -14.65
N THR A 345 -7.03 28.86 -15.88
CA THR A 345 -6.96 27.43 -16.21
C THR A 345 -5.64 26.78 -15.79
N THR A 346 -4.65 27.55 -15.29
CA THR A 346 -3.47 26.99 -14.63
C THR A 346 -3.81 26.41 -13.26
N LEU A 347 -4.98 26.79 -12.72
CA LEU A 347 -5.39 26.53 -11.35
C LEU A 347 -4.39 27.11 -10.34
N LEU A 348 -3.63 28.16 -10.66
CA LEU A 348 -2.75 28.79 -9.67
C LEU A 348 -3.57 29.64 -8.70
N ARG A 349 -4.42 30.53 -9.23
CA ARG A 349 -5.16 31.52 -8.43
C ARG A 349 -6.67 31.26 -8.45
N PRO A 350 -7.34 31.25 -7.29
CA PRO A 350 -8.80 31.10 -7.21
C PRO A 350 -9.50 32.42 -7.58
N MET A 351 -9.42 32.83 -8.85
CA MET A 351 -9.84 34.17 -9.30
C MET A 351 -11.31 34.50 -9.02
N GLU A 352 -12.22 33.51 -9.06
CA GLU A 352 -13.63 33.77 -8.69
C GLU A 352 -13.76 34.01 -7.19
N LEU A 353 -13.06 33.22 -6.38
CA LEU A 353 -13.12 33.32 -4.91
C LEU A 353 -12.63 34.68 -4.40
N TYR A 354 -11.70 35.33 -5.11
CA TYR A 354 -11.27 36.70 -4.76
C TYR A 354 -12.37 37.75 -5.00
N GLY A 355 -13.29 37.50 -5.93
CA GLY A 355 -14.35 38.45 -6.31
C GLY A 355 -15.73 38.16 -5.73
N THR A 356 -15.92 37.03 -5.03
CA THR A 356 -17.24 36.57 -4.56
C THR A 356 -17.16 35.85 -3.23
N SER A 357 -18.31 35.65 -2.56
CA SER A 357 -18.37 34.82 -1.36
C SER A 357 -18.69 33.36 -1.69
N ILE A 358 -18.24 32.44 -0.85
CA ILE A 358 -18.57 31.01 -0.96
C ILE A 358 -20.08 30.77 -1.02
N LYS A 359 -20.85 31.50 -0.22
CA LYS A 359 -22.32 31.50 -0.28
C LYS A 359 -22.88 31.81 -1.67
N LYS A 360 -22.30 32.78 -2.38
CA LYS A 360 -22.73 33.10 -3.75
C LYS A 360 -22.33 32.02 -4.74
N ILE A 361 -21.19 31.37 -4.55
CA ILE A 361 -20.76 30.21 -5.36
C ILE A 361 -21.77 29.08 -5.22
N LEU A 362 -22.14 28.73 -3.99
CA LEU A 362 -23.07 27.63 -3.69
C LEU A 362 -24.49 27.86 -4.22
N ASN A 363 -24.99 29.08 -4.12
CA ASN A 363 -26.30 29.46 -4.66
C ASN A 363 -26.31 29.62 -6.18
N GLY A 364 -25.13 29.66 -6.82
CA GLY A 364 -24.97 29.80 -8.25
C GLY A 364 -25.11 28.47 -9.00
N PRO A 365 -25.45 28.50 -10.30
CA PRO A 365 -25.53 27.28 -11.10
C PRO A 365 -24.13 26.68 -11.30
N GLN A 366 -23.99 25.37 -11.08
CA GLN A 366 -22.78 24.60 -11.31
C GLN A 366 -22.97 23.63 -12.49
N TYR A 367 -21.95 23.48 -13.32
CA TYR A 367 -21.99 22.57 -14.47
C TYR A 367 -20.95 21.47 -14.27
N GLY A 368 -21.33 20.21 -14.49
CA GLY A 368 -20.45 19.05 -14.29
C GLY A 368 -20.34 18.13 -15.52
N LYS A 369 -20.80 18.57 -16.70
CA LYS A 369 -20.74 17.80 -17.95
C LYS A 369 -19.66 18.36 -18.86
N ALA A 370 -19.03 17.47 -19.63
CA ALA A 370 -18.10 17.81 -20.70
C ALA A 370 -16.85 18.59 -20.24
N LYS A 371 -16.38 18.35 -19.01
CA LYS A 371 -15.19 18.99 -18.44
C LYS A 371 -14.65 18.23 -17.22
N THR A 372 -13.37 18.45 -16.94
CA THR A 372 -12.73 18.01 -15.69
C THR A 372 -13.38 18.74 -14.51
N SER A 373 -13.82 17.99 -13.51
CA SER A 373 -14.53 18.52 -12.35
C SER A 373 -13.59 18.77 -11.17
N SER A 374 -14.06 19.52 -10.18
CA SER A 374 -13.44 19.64 -8.85
C SER A 374 -14.26 18.86 -7.81
N CYS A 375 -13.78 18.76 -6.58
CA CYS A 375 -14.60 18.41 -5.42
C CYS A 375 -14.15 19.25 -4.21
N PHE A 376 -14.77 20.40 -3.96
CA PHE A 376 -14.54 21.19 -2.74
C PHE A 376 -15.75 21.13 -1.81
N ALA A 377 -15.57 20.59 -0.61
CA ALA A 377 -16.54 20.75 0.45
C ALA A 377 -16.58 22.21 0.89
N ALA A 378 -17.77 22.77 1.03
CA ALA A 378 -17.96 24.16 1.39
C ALA A 378 -18.57 24.33 2.77
N VAL A 379 -17.97 25.22 3.56
CA VAL A 379 -18.48 25.64 4.87
C VAL A 379 -18.72 27.15 4.84
N GLU A 380 -19.86 27.58 5.37
CA GLU A 380 -20.30 28.97 5.37
C GLU A 380 -20.41 29.54 6.78
N ASP A 381 -19.89 30.75 6.97
CA ASP A 381 -20.14 31.66 8.10
C ASP A 381 -20.02 31.04 9.50
N VAL A 382 -19.00 30.19 9.72
CA VAL A 382 -18.72 29.59 11.03
C VAL A 382 -17.91 30.57 11.88
N THR A 383 -18.37 30.86 13.10
CA THR A 383 -17.63 31.72 14.04
C THR A 383 -16.89 30.88 15.05
N LEU A 384 -15.57 31.09 15.17
CA LEU A 384 -14.68 30.46 16.14
C LEU A 384 -14.25 31.49 17.19
N GLN A 385 -14.46 31.19 18.47
CA GLN A 385 -13.87 31.93 19.58
C GLN A 385 -12.35 31.69 19.64
N PRO A 386 -11.60 32.48 20.44
CA PRO A 386 -10.21 32.17 20.76
C PRO A 386 -10.01 30.72 21.19
N GLY A 387 -9.11 30.00 20.50
CA GLY A 387 -8.81 28.60 20.77
C GLY A 387 -9.83 27.58 20.28
N GLU A 388 -10.95 27.99 19.66
CA GLU A 388 -11.91 27.08 19.07
C GLU A 388 -11.47 26.60 17.68
N SER A 389 -11.99 25.43 17.31
CA SER A 389 -11.70 24.75 16.06
C SER A 389 -12.98 24.26 15.39
N ILE A 390 -12.93 24.12 14.07
CA ILE A 390 -13.90 23.40 13.27
C ILE A 390 -13.21 22.24 12.56
N THR A 391 -13.85 21.07 12.53
CA THR A 391 -13.35 19.89 11.82
C THR A 391 -14.37 19.40 10.81
N ILE A 392 -13.91 19.17 9.58
CA ILE A 392 -14.67 18.48 8.54
C ILE A 392 -13.91 17.23 8.10
N THR A 393 -14.66 16.19 7.75
CA THR A 393 -14.11 14.95 7.20
C THR A 393 -14.76 14.67 5.86
N THR A 394 -13.92 14.59 4.83
CA THR A 394 -14.31 14.31 3.45
C THR A 394 -13.84 12.92 3.05
N TYR A 395 -14.75 12.13 2.49
CA TYR A 395 -14.54 10.76 2.04
C TYR A 395 -14.61 10.73 0.52
N PHE A 396 -13.56 10.21 -0.10
CA PHE A 396 -13.48 9.98 -1.54
C PHE A 396 -13.44 8.47 -1.77
N GLY A 397 -14.39 7.93 -2.52
CA GLY A 397 -14.45 6.50 -2.74
C GLY A 397 -15.06 6.16 -4.08
N ASP A 398 -15.39 4.89 -4.24
CA ASP A 398 -15.91 4.32 -5.46
C ASP A 398 -17.08 3.39 -5.15
N ALA A 399 -18.13 3.46 -5.96
CA ALA A 399 -19.33 2.65 -5.78
C ALA A 399 -19.88 2.16 -7.13
N ASP A 400 -20.47 0.97 -7.12
CA ASP A 400 -20.95 0.30 -8.33
C ASP A 400 -22.21 0.95 -8.90
N ASP A 401 -23.07 1.50 -8.04
CA ASP A 401 -24.23 2.29 -8.44
C ASP A 401 -24.33 3.60 -7.64
N ILE A 402 -24.91 4.63 -8.25
CA ILE A 402 -25.14 5.93 -7.61
C ILE A 402 -26.02 5.82 -6.35
N MET A 403 -26.91 4.84 -6.31
CA MET A 403 -27.81 4.59 -5.17
C MET A 403 -27.11 3.92 -3.98
N ASP A 404 -25.86 3.48 -4.12
CA ASP A 404 -25.05 2.99 -3.01
C ASP A 404 -24.55 4.15 -2.13
N VAL A 405 -24.38 5.35 -2.70
CA VAL A 405 -23.85 6.53 -1.96
C VAL A 405 -24.73 6.90 -0.75
N PRO A 406 -26.07 6.97 -0.85
CA PRO A 406 -26.92 7.17 0.33
C PRO A 406 -26.81 6.06 1.40
N VAL A 407 -26.45 4.82 1.01
CA VAL A 407 -26.21 3.72 1.97
C VAL A 407 -24.92 3.95 2.73
N ILE A 408 -23.85 4.28 2.00
CA ILE A 408 -22.53 4.62 2.54
C ILE A 408 -22.65 5.82 3.50
N VAL A 409 -23.38 6.88 3.10
CA VAL A 409 -23.60 8.07 3.93
C VAL A 409 -24.17 7.73 5.31
N ARG A 410 -25.16 6.83 5.39
CA ARG A 410 -25.74 6.42 6.68
C ARG A 410 -24.70 5.80 7.62
N ARG A 411 -23.71 5.11 7.06
CA ARG A 411 -22.59 4.55 7.82
C ARG A 411 -21.62 5.66 8.26
N LEU A 412 -21.26 6.57 7.37
CA LEU A 412 -20.31 7.68 7.63
C LEU A 412 -20.82 8.72 8.64
N GLN A 413 -22.14 8.91 8.74
CA GLN A 413 -22.77 9.88 9.65
C GLN A 413 -22.83 9.44 11.12
N GLN A 414 -22.32 8.24 11.45
CA GLN A 414 -22.27 7.79 12.84
C GLN A 414 -21.37 8.71 13.67
N GLU A 415 -21.82 9.05 14.88
CA GLU A 415 -21.12 9.99 15.77
C GLU A 415 -19.70 9.46 16.11
N GLY A 416 -18.69 10.30 15.94
CA GLY A 416 -17.30 9.94 16.18
C GLY A 416 -16.68 8.96 15.17
N PHE A 417 -17.37 8.62 14.08
CA PHE A 417 -16.93 7.59 13.13
C PHE A 417 -15.53 7.84 12.56
N ALA A 418 -15.25 9.05 12.07
CA ALA A 418 -13.96 9.40 11.48
C ALA A 418 -12.79 9.21 12.47
N GLN A 419 -12.93 9.75 13.68
CA GLN A 419 -11.91 9.66 14.73
C GLN A 419 -11.72 8.22 15.23
N TYR A 420 -12.82 7.48 15.36
CA TYR A 420 -12.77 6.04 15.67
C TYR A 420 -12.01 5.28 14.58
N LYS A 421 -12.31 5.54 13.31
CA LYS A 421 -11.66 4.88 12.17
C LYS A 421 -10.19 5.24 12.02
N LEU A 422 -9.80 6.49 12.29
CA LEU A 422 -8.39 6.88 12.38
C LEU A 422 -7.65 6.07 13.46
N THR A 423 -8.29 5.84 14.61
CA THR A 423 -7.73 5.01 15.68
C THR A 423 -7.62 3.55 15.24
N ARG A 424 -8.63 3.01 14.53
CA ARG A 424 -8.57 1.66 13.94
C ARG A 424 -7.47 1.54 12.89
N THR A 425 -7.22 2.54 12.05
CA THR A 425 -6.14 2.55 11.05
C THR A 425 -4.78 2.29 11.71
N ARG A 426 -4.51 2.97 12.82
CA ARG A 426 -3.29 2.79 13.63
C ARG A 426 -3.21 1.42 14.29
N GLU A 427 -4.34 0.88 14.73
CA GLU A 427 -4.37 -0.43 15.37
C GLU A 427 -4.21 -1.57 14.36
N VAL A 428 -4.81 -1.47 13.17
CA VAL A 428 -4.64 -2.47 12.09
C VAL A 428 -3.17 -2.58 11.69
N ILE A 429 -2.47 -1.46 11.54
CA ILE A 429 -1.04 -1.49 11.18
C ILE A 429 -0.20 -2.08 12.32
N ARG A 430 -0.50 -1.72 13.57
CA ARG A 430 0.16 -2.29 14.75
C ARG A 430 -0.05 -3.80 14.85
N GLN A 431 -1.26 -4.30 14.59
CA GLN A 431 -1.57 -5.74 14.60
C GLN A 431 -0.76 -6.50 13.57
N ILE A 432 -0.51 -5.89 12.40
CA ILE A 432 0.35 -6.44 11.37
C ILE A 432 1.81 -6.48 11.81
N THR A 433 2.32 -5.41 12.44
CA THR A 433 3.74 -5.25 12.74
C THR A 433 4.17 -5.76 14.12
N THR A 434 3.23 -6.20 14.96
CA THR A 434 3.49 -6.65 16.34
C THR A 434 4.54 -7.76 16.44
N SER A 435 4.66 -8.62 15.42
CA SER A 435 5.62 -9.74 15.41
C SER A 435 7.09 -9.30 15.42
N VAL A 436 7.39 -8.05 15.07
CA VAL A 436 8.73 -7.47 15.05
C VAL A 436 8.89 -6.27 15.99
N GLU A 437 7.95 -6.08 16.92
CA GLU A 437 8.03 -4.98 17.88
C GLU A 437 9.34 -5.07 18.67
N THR A 438 10.11 -3.98 18.63
CA THR A 438 11.40 -3.89 19.32
C THR A 438 11.44 -2.64 20.19
N ARG A 439 12.19 -2.71 21.29
CA ARG A 439 12.41 -1.59 22.20
C ARG A 439 13.88 -1.51 22.57
N THR A 440 14.60 -0.62 21.91
CA THR A 440 16.04 -0.44 22.11
C THR A 440 16.35 0.96 22.65
N GLY A 441 17.65 1.27 22.78
CA GLY A 441 18.10 2.63 23.07
C GLY A 441 17.92 3.60 21.89
N SER A 442 17.56 3.11 20.69
CA SER A 442 17.40 3.90 19.49
C SER A 442 15.98 3.73 18.92
N LYS A 443 15.12 4.74 19.14
CA LYS A 443 13.77 4.77 18.56
C LYS A 443 13.77 4.68 17.04
N VAL A 444 14.81 5.22 16.40
CA VAL A 444 14.98 5.15 14.93
C VAL A 444 15.22 3.72 14.50
N PHE A 445 16.01 2.94 15.25
CA PHE A 445 16.21 1.53 14.95
C PHE A 445 14.91 0.73 15.11
N ASP A 446 14.18 0.96 16.19
CA ASP A 446 12.91 0.29 16.46
C ASP A 446 11.89 0.56 15.33
N ALA A 447 11.73 1.83 14.94
CA ALA A 447 10.85 2.22 13.84
C ALA A 447 11.32 1.69 12.47
N HIS A 448 12.64 1.60 12.25
CA HIS A 448 13.19 1.03 11.02
C HIS A 448 12.89 -0.46 10.89
N VAL A 449 12.99 -1.23 11.98
CA VAL A 449 12.61 -2.66 12.00
C VAL A 449 11.14 -2.84 11.64
N THR A 450 10.26 -2.02 12.24
CA THR A 450 8.82 -2.05 11.94
C THR A 450 8.54 -1.74 10.48
N GLN A 451 9.13 -0.68 9.92
CA GLN A 451 8.95 -0.31 8.52
C GLN A 451 9.49 -1.39 7.56
N MET A 452 10.68 -1.95 7.85
CA MET A 452 11.26 -3.04 7.04
C MET A 452 10.33 -4.26 6.98
N PHE A 453 9.73 -4.64 8.10
CA PHE A 453 8.78 -5.75 8.13
C PHE A 453 7.50 -5.41 7.38
N LEU A 454 6.99 -4.18 7.53
CA LEU A 454 5.81 -3.71 6.81
C LEU A 454 6.03 -3.74 5.29
N ASP A 455 7.15 -3.20 4.79
CA ASP A 455 7.46 -3.20 3.35
C ASP A 455 7.66 -4.63 2.81
N ASN A 456 8.32 -5.49 3.60
CA ASN A 456 8.44 -6.91 3.27
C ASN A 456 7.07 -7.58 3.13
N SER A 457 6.19 -7.30 4.09
CA SER A 457 4.82 -7.80 4.17
C SER A 457 3.92 -7.30 3.06
N LEU A 458 4.06 -6.03 2.65
CA LEU A 458 3.27 -5.44 1.58
C LEU A 458 3.67 -5.94 0.20
N ARG A 459 4.92 -6.37 0.01
CA ARG A 459 5.42 -6.94 -1.25
C ARG A 459 5.21 -8.46 -1.33
N GLY A 460 5.40 -9.19 -0.22
CA GLY A 460 5.25 -10.65 -0.14
C GLY A 460 3.86 -11.13 0.27
N GLY A 461 3.13 -10.32 1.03
CA GLY A 461 1.89 -10.69 1.71
C GLY A 461 2.15 -11.19 3.12
N ILE A 462 1.14 -11.07 3.99
CA ILE A 462 1.17 -11.58 5.37
C ILE A 462 0.38 -12.88 5.41
N PRO A 463 0.96 -13.98 5.91
CA PRO A 463 0.23 -15.22 6.05
C PRO A 463 -0.80 -15.10 7.18
N ILE A 464 -2.03 -15.51 6.89
CA ILE A 464 -3.06 -15.81 7.86
C ILE A 464 -3.42 -17.29 7.78
N VAL A 465 -3.86 -17.85 8.89
CA VAL A 465 -4.34 -19.23 8.97
C VAL A 465 -5.86 -19.22 9.04
N LEU A 466 -6.51 -19.97 8.16
CA LEU A 466 -7.95 -20.14 8.05
C LEU A 466 -8.35 -21.56 8.50
N GLY A 467 -9.57 -21.69 9.01
CA GLY A 467 -10.11 -22.95 9.56
C GLY A 467 -9.78 -23.15 11.05
N ASP A 468 -9.38 -22.09 11.74
CA ASP A 468 -8.95 -22.11 13.14
C ASP A 468 -10.14 -21.98 14.10
N GLU A 469 -11.03 -22.98 14.13
CA GLU A 469 -12.32 -22.91 14.86
C GLU A 469 -12.28 -23.44 16.30
N ASP A 470 -11.38 -24.37 16.65
CA ASP A 470 -11.42 -25.10 17.93
C ASP A 470 -10.10 -24.96 18.71
N ASP A 471 -10.16 -24.93 20.05
CA ASP A 471 -8.97 -24.80 20.92
C ASP A 471 -7.86 -25.84 20.64
N TYR A 472 -8.22 -26.99 20.08
CA TYR A 472 -7.29 -28.06 19.74
C TYR A 472 -6.47 -27.77 18.47
N ASN A 473 -7.06 -27.24 17.39
CA ASN A 473 -6.32 -26.87 16.18
C ASN A 473 -5.65 -25.48 16.29
N GLY A 474 -6.09 -24.66 17.26
CA GLY A 474 -5.45 -23.41 17.67
C GLY A 474 -3.93 -23.48 17.89
N MET A 475 -3.43 -24.61 18.38
CA MET A 475 -2.01 -24.82 18.73
C MET A 475 -1.22 -25.59 17.68
N MET A 476 -1.87 -26.14 16.64
CA MET A 476 -1.23 -27.00 15.65
C MET A 476 -0.72 -26.18 14.46
N THR A 477 0.39 -26.62 13.88
CA THR A 477 0.84 -26.14 12.58
C THR A 477 -0.01 -26.72 11.45
N VAL A 478 0.01 -26.09 10.28
CA VAL A 478 -0.68 -26.64 9.09
C VAL A 478 -0.10 -27.97 8.59
N ASP A 479 1.12 -28.34 9.04
CA ASP A 479 1.72 -29.64 8.74
C ASP A 479 1.16 -30.76 9.63
N GLU A 480 0.61 -30.41 10.78
CA GLU A 480 0.02 -31.32 11.76
C GLU A 480 -1.50 -31.42 11.61
N ASP A 481 -2.19 -30.31 11.32
CA ASP A 481 -3.61 -30.32 10.92
C ASP A 481 -3.78 -29.80 9.48
N PRO A 482 -3.93 -30.71 8.49
CA PRO A 482 -4.06 -30.32 7.09
C PRO A 482 -5.40 -29.64 6.76
N LYS A 483 -6.35 -29.57 7.70
CA LYS A 483 -7.58 -28.78 7.53
C LYS A 483 -7.31 -27.28 7.63
N LEU A 484 -6.27 -26.87 8.34
CA LEU A 484 -5.85 -25.47 8.41
C LEU A 484 -5.27 -25.03 7.06
N LYS A 485 -5.67 -23.85 6.58
CA LYS A 485 -5.20 -23.30 5.30
C LYS A 485 -4.45 -22.00 5.50
N VAL A 486 -3.30 -21.86 4.86
CA VAL A 486 -2.59 -20.58 4.83
C VAL A 486 -3.07 -19.77 3.64
N PHE A 487 -3.40 -18.50 3.88
CA PHE A 487 -3.70 -17.52 2.83
C PHE A 487 -2.87 -16.26 3.07
N HIS A 488 -2.27 -15.68 2.04
CA HIS A 488 -1.50 -14.44 2.18
C HIS A 488 -2.39 -13.24 1.84
N VAL A 489 -2.40 -12.23 2.70
CA VAL A 489 -3.15 -10.97 2.47
C VAL A 489 -2.20 -9.80 2.25
N PHE A 490 -2.71 -8.75 1.63
CA PHE A 490 -2.10 -7.43 1.44
C PHE A 490 -0.89 -7.32 0.49
N SER A 491 -0.49 -8.42 -0.17
CA SER A 491 0.60 -8.39 -1.16
C SER A 491 0.23 -7.57 -2.38
N ARG A 492 1.22 -6.91 -2.99
CA ARG A 492 1.11 -6.26 -4.31
C ARG A 492 2.48 -6.04 -4.93
N ILE A 493 2.51 -5.85 -6.25
CA ILE A 493 3.70 -5.36 -6.96
C ILE A 493 4.02 -3.93 -6.50
N HIS A 494 5.32 -3.65 -6.33
CA HIS A 494 5.88 -2.39 -5.82
C HIS A 494 6.01 -1.34 -6.93
N GLY A 495 4.88 -1.01 -7.55
CA GLY A 495 4.76 0.17 -8.41
C GLY A 495 4.35 1.40 -7.61
N ASP A 496 4.98 2.52 -7.90
CA ASP A 496 4.79 3.81 -7.22
C ASP A 496 5.17 4.97 -8.17
N LEU A 497 5.23 6.20 -7.66
CA LEU A 497 5.54 7.38 -8.50
C LEU A 497 6.98 7.35 -9.06
N GLU A 498 7.93 6.70 -8.39
CA GLU A 498 9.34 6.58 -8.80
C GLU A 498 9.61 5.33 -9.65
N ARG A 499 8.76 4.31 -9.52
CA ARG A 499 8.74 3.08 -10.32
C ARG A 499 7.47 3.01 -11.15
N ASP A 500 7.22 4.07 -11.92
CA ASP A 500 5.99 4.28 -12.69
C ASP A 500 5.76 3.25 -13.82
N TYR A 501 6.82 2.53 -14.21
CA TYR A 501 6.77 1.40 -15.13
C TYR A 501 6.18 0.13 -14.50
N ASN A 502 6.28 -0.04 -13.17
CA ASN A 502 5.72 -1.20 -12.48
C ASN A 502 4.20 -1.04 -12.34
N GLU A 503 3.46 -2.07 -12.74
CA GLU A 503 2.01 -2.12 -12.59
C GLU A 503 1.65 -2.74 -11.24
N PHE A 504 1.33 -1.89 -10.27
CA PHE A 504 0.73 -2.35 -9.01
C PHE A 504 -0.74 -2.69 -9.22
N LEU A 505 -1.19 -3.73 -8.50
CA LEU A 505 -2.59 -4.13 -8.44
C LEU A 505 -2.95 -4.37 -6.97
N LEU A 506 -3.88 -3.58 -6.45
CA LEU A 506 -4.41 -3.62 -5.10
C LEU A 506 -5.93 -3.83 -5.16
N PRO A 507 -6.41 -5.07 -5.38
CA PRO A 507 -7.83 -5.34 -5.58
C PRO A 507 -8.69 -4.76 -4.47
N SER A 508 -9.75 -4.03 -4.82
CA SER A 508 -10.67 -3.41 -3.85
C SER A 508 -11.68 -4.44 -3.32
N THR A 509 -11.18 -5.51 -2.71
CA THR A 509 -11.94 -6.63 -2.15
C THR A 509 -11.52 -6.90 -0.71
N PHE A 510 -12.34 -7.65 0.04
CA PHE A 510 -11.86 -8.31 1.25
C PHE A 510 -10.70 -9.25 0.92
N PHE A 511 -9.87 -9.57 1.92
CA PHE A 511 -8.67 -10.39 1.76
C PHE A 511 -7.81 -9.93 0.58
N SER A 512 -7.72 -8.60 0.37
CA SER A 512 -7.06 -8.03 -0.80
C SER A 512 -5.67 -8.61 -0.97
N GLN A 513 -5.38 -9.14 -2.16
CA GLN A 513 -4.10 -9.75 -2.51
C GLN A 513 -3.87 -9.56 -4.01
N GLY A 514 -2.84 -8.79 -4.36
CA GLY A 514 -2.34 -8.66 -5.72
C GLY A 514 -1.26 -9.71 -6.06
N PRO A 515 -0.96 -9.88 -7.36
CA PRO A 515 0.13 -10.72 -7.83
C PRO A 515 1.49 -10.18 -7.38
N GLY A 516 2.54 -10.97 -7.58
CA GLY A 516 3.91 -10.52 -7.41
C GLY A 516 4.89 -11.30 -8.28
N ASN A 517 6.02 -10.69 -8.63
CA ASN A 517 7.08 -11.39 -9.36
C ASN A 517 7.70 -12.47 -8.48
N PHE A 518 8.02 -13.62 -9.06
CA PHE A 518 8.47 -14.81 -8.36
C PHE A 518 9.61 -14.53 -7.39
N ARG A 519 10.71 -13.93 -7.89
CA ARG A 519 11.87 -13.56 -7.07
C ARG A 519 11.51 -12.69 -5.88
N ASP A 520 10.68 -11.67 -6.11
CA ASP A 520 10.36 -10.69 -5.09
C ASP A 520 9.52 -11.34 -3.97
N VAL A 521 8.50 -12.12 -4.34
CA VAL A 521 7.64 -12.83 -3.37
C VAL A 521 8.42 -13.92 -2.64
N ALA A 522 9.24 -14.71 -3.34
CA ALA A 522 10.09 -15.73 -2.73
C ALA A 522 11.05 -15.12 -1.71
N GLN A 523 11.70 -14.00 -2.07
CA GLN A 523 12.53 -13.24 -1.15
C GLN A 523 11.74 -12.83 0.09
N ASN A 524 10.57 -12.23 -0.05
CA ASN A 524 9.84 -11.71 1.11
C ASN A 524 9.34 -12.82 2.03
N ARG A 525 8.89 -13.94 1.45
CA ARG A 525 8.28 -15.06 2.18
C ARG A 525 9.27 -16.04 2.79
N ARG A 526 10.57 -15.92 2.49
CA ARG A 526 11.61 -16.84 2.97
C ARG A 526 11.69 -16.92 4.50
N ASN A 527 11.39 -15.81 5.18
CA ASN A 527 11.44 -15.71 6.63
C ASN A 527 10.05 -15.86 7.30
N ASP A 528 8.97 -16.07 6.53
CA ASP A 528 7.61 -16.07 7.10
C ASP A 528 7.46 -17.07 8.24
N VAL A 529 8.07 -18.26 8.13
CA VAL A 529 7.99 -19.33 9.14
C VAL A 529 8.67 -18.94 10.45
N VAL A 530 9.68 -18.06 10.40
CA VAL A 530 10.35 -17.54 11.60
C VAL A 530 9.42 -16.62 12.37
N PHE A 531 8.67 -15.77 11.66
CA PHE A 531 7.71 -14.84 12.26
C PHE A 531 6.35 -15.51 12.58
N ASN A 532 5.98 -16.55 11.82
CA ASN A 532 4.68 -17.23 11.91
C ASN A 532 4.86 -18.76 11.84
N PRO A 533 5.38 -19.42 12.89
CA PRO A 533 5.64 -20.88 12.86
C PRO A 533 4.42 -21.75 12.52
N LYS A 534 3.20 -21.25 12.79
CA LYS A 534 1.94 -21.98 12.51
C LYS A 534 1.76 -22.32 11.02
N ILE A 535 2.39 -21.58 10.11
CA ILE A 535 2.32 -21.85 8.67
C ILE A 535 3.10 -23.11 8.24
N GLY A 536 3.91 -23.69 9.13
CA GLY A 536 4.69 -24.89 8.85
C GLY A 536 5.45 -24.81 7.53
N SER A 537 5.39 -25.89 6.75
CA SER A 537 6.09 -26.03 5.47
C SER A 537 5.34 -25.41 4.29
N PHE A 538 4.25 -24.67 4.50
CA PHE A 538 3.36 -24.19 3.44
C PHE A 538 4.09 -23.43 2.34
N ASN A 539 4.87 -22.38 2.68
CA ASN A 539 5.58 -21.58 1.69
C ASN A 539 6.61 -22.42 0.92
N LEU A 540 7.37 -23.27 1.63
CA LEU A 540 8.34 -24.15 1.01
C LEU A 540 7.66 -25.09 0.00
N ARG A 541 6.55 -25.74 0.39
CA ARG A 541 5.78 -26.62 -0.50
C ARG A 541 5.20 -25.87 -1.68
N MET A 542 4.67 -24.67 -1.47
CA MET A 542 4.12 -23.81 -2.52
C MET A 542 5.19 -23.49 -3.59
N PHE A 543 6.36 -23.01 -3.16
CA PHE A 543 7.43 -22.61 -4.09
C PHE A 543 8.11 -23.79 -4.77
N LEU A 544 8.36 -24.90 -4.07
CA LEU A 544 8.88 -26.11 -4.71
C LEU A 544 7.88 -26.71 -5.71
N SER A 545 6.57 -26.53 -5.49
CA SER A 545 5.54 -26.95 -6.44
C SER A 545 5.55 -26.14 -7.74
N PHE A 546 6.20 -24.96 -7.75
CA PHE A 546 6.32 -24.12 -8.93
C PHE A 546 7.49 -24.51 -9.84
N ILE A 547 8.37 -25.40 -9.37
CA ILE A 547 9.47 -25.91 -10.18
C ILE A 547 8.88 -26.78 -11.30
N GLN A 548 9.33 -26.52 -12.53
CA GLN A 548 8.99 -27.27 -13.72
C GLN A 548 9.85 -28.53 -13.84
N ALA A 549 9.43 -29.47 -14.69
CA ALA A 549 10.21 -30.68 -14.93
C ALA A 549 11.61 -30.40 -15.55
N ASP A 550 11.80 -29.24 -16.18
CA ASP A 550 13.09 -28.79 -16.73
C ASP A 550 13.91 -27.90 -15.77
N GLY A 551 13.41 -27.69 -14.54
CA GLY A 551 14.11 -26.99 -13.46
C GLY A 551 13.89 -25.48 -13.41
N TYR A 552 13.07 -24.90 -14.30
CA TYR A 552 12.68 -23.49 -14.26
C TYR A 552 11.37 -23.26 -13.48
N GLU A 553 10.96 -22.01 -13.34
CA GLU A 553 9.73 -21.62 -12.62
C GLU A 553 8.98 -20.50 -13.36
N PRO A 554 7.68 -20.29 -13.07
CA PRO A 554 6.90 -19.19 -13.62
C PRO A 554 7.41 -17.81 -13.15
N TYR A 555 7.02 -16.78 -13.89
CA TYR A 555 7.40 -15.40 -13.56
C TYR A 555 6.51 -14.77 -12.47
N SER A 556 5.20 -15.04 -12.48
CA SER A 556 4.23 -14.40 -11.57
C SER A 556 3.72 -15.40 -10.54
N VAL A 557 3.78 -15.04 -9.26
CA VAL A 557 3.12 -15.75 -8.16
C VAL A 557 1.80 -15.06 -7.89
N GLU A 558 0.73 -15.84 -7.84
CA GLU A 558 -0.62 -15.36 -7.62
C GLU A 558 -1.15 -15.79 -6.25
N ALA A 559 -2.27 -15.19 -5.85
CA ALA A 559 -3.06 -15.67 -4.74
C ALA A 559 -3.49 -17.13 -4.98
N ILE A 560 -3.32 -17.98 -3.95
CA ILE A 560 -3.78 -19.38 -4.01
C ILE A 560 -5.29 -19.43 -4.28
N VAL A 561 -5.74 -20.57 -4.80
CA VAL A 561 -7.17 -20.79 -5.08
C VAL A 561 -7.70 -21.95 -4.25
N PHE A 562 -8.94 -21.83 -3.82
CA PHE A 562 -9.67 -22.86 -3.08
C PHE A 562 -10.69 -23.55 -3.96
N THR A 563 -10.89 -24.85 -3.74
CA THR A 563 -11.94 -25.64 -4.41
C THR A 563 -12.68 -26.51 -3.41
N ILE A 564 -13.98 -26.72 -3.62
CA ILE A 564 -14.78 -27.70 -2.88
C ILE A 564 -15.55 -28.56 -3.90
N GLU A 565 -15.12 -29.81 -4.07
CA GLU A 565 -15.74 -30.73 -5.02
C GLU A 565 -17.04 -31.35 -4.49
N ASP A 566 -17.08 -31.67 -3.18
CA ASP A 566 -18.25 -32.31 -2.56
C ASP A 566 -19.38 -31.28 -2.35
N LYS A 567 -20.36 -31.33 -3.25
CA LYS A 567 -21.55 -30.51 -3.20
C LYS A 567 -22.31 -30.64 -1.87
N LYS A 568 -22.30 -31.79 -1.21
CA LYS A 568 -23.00 -31.97 0.08
C LYS A 568 -22.38 -31.11 1.17
N LEU A 569 -21.05 -31.00 1.20
CA LEU A 569 -20.36 -30.12 2.14
C LEU A 569 -20.71 -28.65 1.86
N CYS A 570 -20.80 -28.25 0.59
CA CYS A 570 -21.27 -26.91 0.21
C CYS A 570 -22.71 -26.64 0.69
N GLU A 571 -23.61 -27.62 0.55
CA GLU A 571 -25.01 -27.52 1.02
C GLU A 571 -25.07 -27.38 2.55
N GLU A 572 -24.27 -28.16 3.28
CA GLU A 572 -24.18 -28.08 4.75
C GLU A 572 -23.66 -26.71 5.23
N ILE A 573 -22.60 -26.20 4.59
CA ILE A 573 -22.07 -24.86 4.87
C ILE A 573 -23.14 -23.81 4.59
N ALA A 574 -23.82 -23.89 3.44
CA ALA A 574 -24.86 -22.92 3.09
C ALA A 574 -26.03 -22.92 4.09
N ILE A 575 -26.42 -24.09 4.61
CA ILE A 575 -27.44 -24.23 5.66
C ILE A 575 -26.99 -23.55 6.96
N LYS A 576 -25.74 -23.80 7.41
CA LYS A 576 -25.20 -23.18 8.63
C LYS A 576 -25.05 -21.66 8.47
N ALA A 577 -24.53 -21.23 7.32
CA ALA A 577 -24.14 -19.84 7.08
C ALA A 577 -25.33 -18.89 6.85
N VAL A 578 -26.40 -19.36 6.21
CA VAL A 578 -27.59 -18.54 5.84
C VAL A 578 -28.82 -18.91 6.68
N GLY A 579 -28.84 -20.11 7.27
CA GLY A 579 -29.93 -20.61 8.10
C GLY A 579 -30.89 -21.56 7.37
N PRO A 580 -31.56 -22.47 8.12
CA PRO A 580 -32.33 -23.57 7.53
C PRO A 580 -33.75 -23.20 7.06
N ALA A 581 -34.27 -22.03 7.43
CA ALA A 581 -35.66 -21.65 7.14
C ALA A 581 -35.95 -21.61 5.62
N ASP A 582 -37.15 -22.02 5.21
CA ASP A 582 -37.54 -22.10 3.78
C ASP A 582 -37.42 -20.76 3.05
N GLY A 583 -37.63 -19.64 3.74
CA GLY A 583 -37.48 -18.29 3.18
C GLY A 583 -36.06 -17.97 2.69
N HIS A 584 -35.04 -18.72 3.13
CA HIS A 584 -33.64 -18.54 2.72
C HIS A 584 -33.18 -19.55 1.66
N ARG A 585 -34.09 -20.39 1.13
CA ARG A 585 -33.74 -21.46 0.18
C ARG A 585 -32.97 -20.96 -1.03
N ALA A 586 -33.43 -19.87 -1.65
CA ALA A 586 -32.77 -19.31 -2.84
C ALA A 586 -31.33 -18.83 -2.53
N GLN A 587 -31.11 -18.18 -1.39
CA GLN A 587 -29.77 -17.75 -0.96
C GLN A 587 -28.85 -18.96 -0.68
N ARG A 588 -29.38 -20.04 -0.10
CA ARG A 588 -28.61 -21.28 0.11
C ARG A 588 -28.23 -21.96 -1.19
N GLU A 589 -29.16 -22.06 -2.14
CA GLU A 589 -28.92 -22.62 -3.47
C GLU A 589 -27.86 -21.79 -4.23
N ALA A 590 -27.97 -20.46 -4.15
CA ALA A 590 -26.98 -19.54 -4.70
C ALA A 590 -25.59 -19.72 -4.09
N LEU A 591 -25.49 -19.74 -2.75
CA LEU A 591 -24.21 -19.93 -2.04
C LEU A 591 -23.58 -21.29 -2.34
N THR A 592 -24.39 -22.36 -2.35
CA THR A 592 -23.95 -23.70 -2.74
C THR A 592 -23.38 -23.69 -4.16
N GLY A 593 -24.06 -23.00 -5.08
CA GLY A 593 -23.60 -22.78 -6.43
C GLY A 593 -22.25 -22.08 -6.47
N ILE A 594 -22.08 -20.96 -5.76
CA ILE A 594 -20.81 -20.23 -5.71
C ILE A 594 -19.67 -21.12 -5.20
N LEU A 595 -19.88 -21.87 -4.11
CA LEU A 595 -18.85 -22.71 -3.49
C LEU A 595 -18.44 -23.93 -4.35
N ASN A 596 -19.35 -24.45 -5.19
CA ASN A 596 -19.13 -25.68 -5.97
C ASN A 596 -18.86 -25.43 -7.48
N ASN A 597 -18.92 -24.19 -7.96
CA ASN A 597 -18.81 -23.85 -9.40
C ASN A 597 -17.36 -23.64 -9.90
N GLY A 598 -16.35 -23.99 -9.11
CA GLY A 598 -14.94 -23.93 -9.52
C GLY A 598 -14.03 -23.28 -8.48
N PRO A 599 -12.80 -22.91 -8.88
CA PRO A 599 -11.83 -22.28 -7.98
C PRO A 599 -12.29 -20.88 -7.57
N PHE A 600 -12.11 -20.55 -6.29
CA PHE A 600 -12.43 -19.24 -5.74
C PHE A 600 -11.34 -18.74 -4.79
N ARG A 601 -11.35 -17.43 -4.55
CA ARG A 601 -10.57 -16.76 -3.50
C ARG A 601 -11.52 -16.14 -2.48
N PRO A 602 -11.11 -15.96 -1.21
CA PRO A 602 -11.98 -15.40 -0.18
C PRO A 602 -12.60 -14.04 -0.59
N GLY A 603 -11.81 -13.13 -1.14
CA GLY A 603 -12.31 -11.83 -1.62
C GLY A 603 -13.38 -11.94 -2.72
N GLN A 604 -13.16 -12.83 -3.71
CA GLN A 604 -14.13 -13.10 -4.78
C GLN A 604 -15.40 -13.75 -4.26
N LEU A 605 -15.29 -14.66 -3.29
CA LEU A 605 -16.44 -15.31 -2.65
C LEU A 605 -17.37 -14.27 -2.01
N PHE A 606 -16.83 -13.35 -1.19
CA PHE A 606 -17.64 -12.30 -0.57
C PHE A 606 -18.21 -11.30 -1.59
N GLN A 607 -17.48 -11.02 -2.68
CA GLN A 607 -17.98 -10.18 -3.75
C GLN A 607 -19.20 -10.82 -4.43
N LEU A 608 -19.11 -12.08 -4.86
CA LEU A 608 -20.21 -12.80 -5.49
C LEU A 608 -21.43 -12.93 -4.56
N MET A 609 -21.20 -13.12 -3.26
CA MET A 609 -22.28 -13.11 -2.26
C MET A 609 -23.01 -11.77 -2.21
N THR A 610 -22.26 -10.67 -2.26
CA THR A 610 -22.83 -9.31 -2.27
C THR A 610 -23.65 -9.08 -3.53
N GLU A 611 -23.11 -9.42 -4.70
CA GLU A 611 -23.79 -9.29 -6.00
C GLU A 611 -25.09 -10.11 -6.07
N GLN A 612 -25.13 -11.26 -5.39
CA GLN A 612 -26.30 -12.13 -5.33
C GLN A 612 -27.20 -11.88 -4.10
N ASN A 613 -26.96 -10.83 -3.32
CA ASN A 613 -27.72 -10.46 -2.12
C ASN A 613 -27.85 -11.61 -1.10
N ILE A 614 -26.74 -12.31 -0.84
CA ILE A 614 -26.63 -13.38 0.14
C ILE A 614 -26.22 -12.80 1.49
N PHE A 615 -27.03 -13.05 2.53
CA PHE A 615 -26.79 -12.54 3.88
C PHE A 615 -26.43 -13.68 4.82
N LEU A 616 -25.36 -13.50 5.59
CA LEU A 616 -24.90 -14.46 6.60
C LEU A 616 -25.63 -14.24 7.93
N ILE A 617 -25.98 -15.33 8.61
CA ILE A 617 -26.44 -15.33 10.00
C ILE A 617 -25.29 -15.53 11.01
N VAL A 618 -24.14 -15.96 10.51
CA VAL A 618 -22.87 -16.13 11.23
C VAL A 618 -21.93 -14.95 10.94
N SER A 619 -20.84 -14.85 11.70
CA SER A 619 -19.81 -13.86 11.40
C SER A 619 -19.08 -14.18 10.08
N ARG A 620 -18.48 -13.18 9.44
CA ARG A 620 -17.66 -13.40 8.22
C ARG A 620 -16.43 -14.27 8.49
N GLN A 621 -15.89 -14.23 9.72
CA GLN A 621 -14.76 -15.04 10.14
C GLN A 621 -15.17 -16.51 10.27
N GLU A 622 -16.21 -16.78 11.06
CA GLU A 622 -16.79 -18.12 11.19
C GLU A 622 -17.16 -18.73 9.82
N PHE A 623 -17.76 -17.93 8.92
CA PHE A 623 -18.07 -18.40 7.57
C PHE A 623 -16.83 -18.82 6.77
N ILE A 624 -15.76 -18.01 6.74
CA ILE A 624 -14.58 -18.34 5.94
C ILE A 624 -13.81 -19.52 6.54
N ASP A 625 -13.83 -19.69 7.86
CA ASP A 625 -13.20 -20.82 8.54
C ASP A 625 -13.93 -22.14 8.24
N MET A 626 -15.27 -22.16 8.29
CA MET A 626 -16.08 -23.30 7.85
C MET A 626 -15.77 -23.71 6.39
N VAL A 627 -15.60 -22.72 5.51
CA VAL A 627 -15.25 -22.95 4.10
C VAL A 627 -13.83 -23.50 3.97
N ALA A 628 -12.85 -22.94 4.68
CA ALA A 628 -11.46 -23.35 4.62
C ALA A 628 -11.23 -24.78 5.11
N LEU A 629 -11.97 -25.22 6.13
CA LEU A 629 -11.86 -26.57 6.72
C LEU A 629 -12.15 -27.70 5.72
N VAL A 630 -13.03 -27.46 4.75
CA VAL A 630 -13.42 -28.46 3.73
C VAL A 630 -12.79 -28.20 2.37
N ALA A 631 -12.20 -27.03 2.15
CA ALA A 631 -11.60 -26.66 0.89
C ALA A 631 -10.25 -27.34 0.67
N GLU A 632 -9.93 -27.59 -0.60
CA GLU A 632 -8.57 -27.88 -1.02
C GLU A 632 -7.89 -26.58 -1.48
N SER A 633 -6.63 -26.40 -1.14
CA SER A 633 -5.83 -25.22 -1.48
C SER A 633 -4.83 -25.54 -2.59
N HIS A 634 -4.81 -24.74 -3.64
CA HIS A 634 -3.94 -24.93 -4.79
C HIS A 634 -3.01 -23.72 -4.99
N PRO A 635 -1.67 -23.94 -5.00
CA PRO A 635 -0.72 -22.93 -5.46
C PRO A 635 -1.10 -22.44 -6.87
N PHE A 636 -1.02 -21.12 -7.09
CA PHE A 636 -1.34 -20.54 -8.38
C PHE A 636 -0.21 -19.61 -8.84
N ALA A 637 0.21 -19.78 -10.08
CA ALA A 637 1.27 -18.99 -10.71
C ALA A 637 1.00 -18.88 -12.21
N VAL A 638 1.52 -17.82 -12.83
CA VAL A 638 1.28 -17.49 -14.23
C VAL A 638 2.61 -17.34 -14.96
N TYR A 639 2.75 -18.05 -16.07
CA TYR A 639 3.81 -17.80 -17.04
C TYR A 639 3.55 -16.45 -17.71
N LYS A 640 4.58 -15.59 -17.79
CA LYS A 640 4.51 -14.31 -18.53
C LYS A 640 5.60 -14.27 -19.57
N GLU A 641 6.84 -14.19 -19.09
CA GLU A 641 8.05 -14.10 -19.90
C GLU A 641 8.92 -15.36 -19.67
N GLY A 642 10.15 -15.35 -20.18
CA GLY A 642 11.10 -16.48 -20.10
C GLY A 642 11.49 -16.89 -18.67
N TYR A 643 12.70 -17.42 -18.50
CA TYR A 643 13.13 -18.01 -17.23
C TYR A 643 14.41 -17.39 -16.68
N TRP A 644 14.43 -17.11 -15.38
CA TRP A 644 15.54 -16.46 -14.69
C TRP A 644 16.36 -17.48 -13.90
N ALA A 645 17.67 -17.48 -14.08
CA ALA A 645 18.54 -18.52 -13.55
C ALA A 645 18.89 -18.38 -12.06
N ASP A 646 18.53 -17.28 -11.40
CA ASP A 646 18.92 -16.98 -10.01
C ASP A 646 17.87 -17.39 -8.95
N HIS A 647 16.64 -17.71 -9.38
CA HIS A 647 15.52 -18.00 -8.49
C HIS A 647 15.76 -19.16 -7.52
N TRP A 648 16.58 -20.15 -7.89
CA TRP A 648 16.83 -21.33 -7.05
C TRP A 648 17.49 -21.00 -5.70
N THR A 649 18.20 -19.87 -5.61
CA THR A 649 18.87 -19.42 -4.37
C THR A 649 17.89 -19.31 -3.21
N TYR A 650 16.66 -18.83 -3.48
CA TYR A 650 15.67 -18.56 -2.43
C TYR A 650 15.00 -19.83 -1.91
N TYR A 651 15.06 -20.95 -2.64
CA TYR A 651 14.60 -22.24 -2.12
C TYR A 651 15.46 -22.70 -0.95
N LEU A 652 16.79 -22.50 -1.04
CA LEU A 652 17.69 -22.84 0.06
C LEU A 652 17.42 -21.96 1.29
N ASP A 653 17.24 -20.66 1.11
CA ASP A 653 16.87 -19.76 2.21
C ASP A 653 15.58 -20.21 2.93
N MET A 654 14.59 -20.68 2.17
CA MET A 654 13.33 -21.21 2.74
C MET A 654 13.53 -22.53 3.48
N ILE A 655 14.33 -23.44 2.94
CA ILE A 655 14.66 -24.72 3.58
C ILE A 655 15.41 -24.45 4.89
N GLU A 656 16.43 -23.60 4.86
CA GLU A 656 17.21 -23.23 6.05
C GLU A 656 16.33 -22.55 7.11
N SER A 657 15.47 -21.61 6.71
CA SER A 657 14.55 -20.94 7.62
C SER A 657 13.53 -21.89 8.24
N TYR A 658 13.03 -22.86 7.48
CA TYR A 658 12.11 -23.88 7.98
C TYR A 658 12.81 -24.84 8.96
N LEU A 659 13.98 -25.36 8.62
CA LEU A 659 14.73 -26.30 9.46
C LEU A 659 15.32 -25.64 10.71
N LEU A 660 15.48 -24.31 10.73
CA LEU A 660 15.80 -23.56 11.95
C LEU A 660 14.70 -23.72 13.02
N ILE A 661 13.44 -23.83 12.58
CA ILE A 661 12.27 -23.95 13.47
C ILE A 661 11.88 -25.42 13.67
N PHE A 662 11.95 -26.24 12.62
CA PHE A 662 11.50 -27.64 12.59
C PHE A 662 12.62 -28.59 12.09
N PRO A 663 13.75 -28.70 12.80
CA PRO A 663 14.89 -29.49 12.34
C PRO A 663 14.59 -30.98 12.18
N GLU A 664 13.62 -31.51 12.94
CA GLU A 664 13.22 -32.91 12.89
C GLU A 664 12.39 -33.29 11.65
N GLN A 665 11.91 -32.32 10.88
CA GLN A 665 11.06 -32.53 9.71
C GLN A 665 11.87 -32.67 8.40
N GLU A 666 13.21 -32.61 8.46
CA GLU A 666 14.10 -32.65 7.28
C GLU A 666 13.83 -33.88 6.39
N GLU A 667 13.86 -35.09 6.96
CA GLU A 667 13.64 -36.33 6.19
C GLU A 667 12.24 -36.35 5.57
N ARG A 668 11.22 -35.93 6.32
CA ARG A 668 9.83 -35.90 5.83
C ARG A 668 9.68 -34.98 4.63
N ILE A 669 10.22 -33.76 4.69
CA ILE A 669 10.12 -32.80 3.59
C ILE A 669 10.92 -33.27 2.37
N MET A 670 12.07 -33.87 2.58
CA MET A 670 12.94 -34.31 1.49
C MET A 670 12.38 -35.53 0.74
N PHE A 671 11.75 -36.47 1.46
CA PHE A 671 11.41 -37.79 0.90
C PHE A 671 9.92 -38.15 0.93
N ASP A 672 9.15 -37.66 1.89
CA ASP A 672 7.76 -38.12 2.11
C ASP A 672 6.70 -37.16 1.55
N VAL A 673 7.02 -35.87 1.42
CA VAL A 673 6.08 -34.86 0.92
C VAL A 673 5.95 -34.95 -0.60
N LYS A 674 4.74 -35.26 -1.07
CA LYS A 674 4.41 -35.20 -2.50
C LYS A 674 4.16 -33.76 -2.94
N LEU A 675 4.81 -33.37 -4.02
CA LEU A 675 4.65 -32.05 -4.63
C LEU A 675 4.18 -32.21 -6.08
N PRO A 676 3.18 -31.43 -6.53
CA PRO A 676 2.97 -31.23 -7.96
C PRO A 676 4.15 -30.45 -8.56
N TYR A 677 4.23 -30.41 -9.89
CA TYR A 677 5.18 -29.56 -10.61
C TYR A 677 4.40 -28.59 -11.50
N PHE A 678 4.96 -27.41 -11.75
CA PHE A 678 4.31 -26.42 -12.61
C PHE A 678 4.32 -26.89 -14.06
N PHE A 679 3.15 -26.91 -14.68
CA PHE A 679 3.02 -27.21 -16.10
C PHE A 679 3.02 -25.91 -16.91
N SER A 680 4.22 -25.48 -17.34
CA SER A 680 4.36 -24.25 -18.11
C SER A 680 3.73 -24.37 -19.51
N PRO A 681 3.04 -23.33 -19.99
CA PRO A 681 2.60 -23.26 -21.38
C PRO A 681 3.76 -23.02 -22.36
N ALA A 682 4.97 -22.72 -21.87
CA ALA A 682 6.16 -22.52 -22.67
C ALA A 682 7.20 -23.62 -22.43
N SER A 683 7.97 -23.95 -23.46
CA SER A 683 9.00 -24.99 -23.40
C SER A 683 10.33 -24.47 -23.95
N VAL A 684 11.42 -24.83 -23.29
CA VAL A 684 12.77 -24.53 -23.78
C VAL A 684 13.00 -25.21 -25.13
N GLN A 685 13.48 -24.46 -26.12
CA GLN A 685 13.77 -25.00 -27.44
C GLN A 685 14.94 -26.00 -27.40
N PRO A 686 14.98 -26.99 -28.33
CA PRO A 686 16.10 -27.91 -28.43
C PRO A 686 17.44 -27.19 -28.56
N ARG A 687 18.47 -27.70 -27.89
CA ARG A 687 19.83 -27.11 -27.86
C ARG A 687 20.34 -26.67 -29.24
N ARG A 688 20.12 -27.47 -30.29
CA ARG A 688 20.55 -27.17 -31.68
C ARG A 688 19.95 -25.90 -32.29
N LYS A 689 18.83 -25.40 -31.76
CA LYS A 689 18.20 -24.15 -32.19
C LYS A 689 18.67 -22.95 -31.36
N LYS A 690 19.14 -23.22 -30.15
CA LYS A 690 19.50 -22.21 -29.14
C LYS A 690 20.98 -21.86 -29.20
N TYR A 691 21.84 -22.83 -29.48
CA TYR A 691 23.28 -22.61 -29.62
C TYR A 691 23.63 -22.61 -31.10
N VAL A 692 23.89 -21.43 -31.65
CA VAL A 692 24.29 -21.24 -33.04
C VAL A 692 25.73 -20.77 -33.11
N GLU A 693 26.44 -21.22 -34.13
CA GLU A 693 27.75 -20.71 -34.46
C GLU A 693 27.57 -19.33 -35.11
N ASN A 694 28.19 -18.31 -34.53
CA ASN A 694 28.16 -16.96 -35.04
C ASN A 694 29.58 -16.39 -35.10
N MET A 695 29.85 -15.56 -36.10
CA MET A 695 31.13 -14.90 -36.22
C MET A 695 31.32 -13.91 -35.06
N SER A 696 32.50 -13.86 -34.47
CA SER A 696 32.88 -12.83 -33.50
C SER A 696 32.72 -11.43 -34.11
N TYR A 697 32.50 -10.42 -33.26
CA TYR A 697 32.30 -9.03 -33.72
C TYR A 697 33.47 -8.50 -34.58
N ASP A 698 34.69 -9.01 -34.36
CA ASP A 698 35.89 -8.68 -35.14
C ASP A 698 36.06 -9.52 -36.42
N GLY A 699 35.14 -10.46 -36.72
CA GLY A 699 35.17 -11.30 -37.91
C GLY A 699 36.27 -12.36 -37.91
N GLY A 700 37.00 -12.53 -36.81
CA GLY A 700 38.23 -13.32 -36.76
C GLY A 700 38.05 -14.79 -36.39
N HIS A 701 36.95 -15.15 -35.73
CA HIS A 701 36.66 -16.52 -35.31
C HIS A 701 35.17 -16.76 -35.08
N ASP A 702 34.75 -18.00 -35.22
CA ASP A 702 33.41 -18.41 -34.83
C ASP A 702 33.33 -18.60 -33.30
N HIS A 703 32.22 -18.15 -32.70
CA HIS A 703 31.88 -18.40 -31.31
C HIS A 703 30.46 -18.95 -31.20
N ILE A 704 30.21 -19.69 -30.13
CA ILE A 704 28.86 -20.19 -29.86
C ILE A 704 28.06 -19.07 -29.20
N GLN A 705 27.04 -18.59 -29.88
CA GLN A 705 26.05 -17.68 -29.32
C GLN A 705 24.84 -18.49 -28.82
N GLN A 706 24.42 -18.20 -27.59
CA GLN A 706 23.13 -18.64 -27.08
C GLN A 706 22.08 -17.61 -27.52
N LEU A 707 21.13 -18.04 -28.35
CA LEU A 707 19.91 -17.30 -28.69
C LEU A 707 18.89 -17.41 -27.54
N ASP A 708 17.98 -16.44 -27.49
CA ASP A 708 16.87 -16.40 -26.53
C ASP A 708 15.89 -17.58 -26.70
#